data_AF-A0A2H6JMQ0-F1
#
_entry.id   AF-A0A2H6JMQ0-F1
#
_cell.length_a   1.000
_cell.length_b   1.000
_cell.length_c   1.000
_cell.angle_alpha   90.00
_cell.angle_beta   90.00
_cell.angle_gamma   90.00
#
_symmetry.space_group_name_H-M   'P 1'
#
loop_
_entity.id
_entity.type
_entity.pdbx_description
1 polymer ?
#
loop_
_entity_poly.entity_id
_entity_poly.type
_entity_poly.pdbx_seq_one_letter_code
_entity_poly.pdbx_strand_id
1 'polypeptide(L)'
;MHTVTLTINDNAVVAERNLTILEVAERAGITIPALCHVKGSRSDNPCELCVVEIAGFEKHGLKSTLDTAGLFCACSTVAQDGMAVLTNSPAVIAHRRERLAIISQTHFGDCKAPCNLTCPGQINVQGYIAHVAKGEYEEALRLIMERNPVPFSVGRVCPRFCETRCRRILVDEPVSINHLKRFVADWCMSHDVDLKISREKPSGKRIAVIGGGPAGLTAAFFLTRMGHDVTIFEAAPKLGGALRYGFPEYKVPKDVLDYEVNSILKMGISIRLSQKWGRNFTLQDLKDRGFDATFIGIGAGVSQPLDIPCAENTHVYTATRFLRAINEGRVLDVGRRAVVIGGNNIAMEAARSLVRLGLEEVTIIYPRAKVEMPANQRNIREAENEGVQFLLMASPLDICGQANKKSRIKLGLIRMKLGEPDKRGRREPLPIPGSNHDLYVDFVVSSLGQMAVDGKFKGGELESLLDVSPRGTLAANPRTSQTSVEGVFAGGDAVTGPKSVIQAVVAARRAAENIHAYVTGQAKAAAESRFNFTRGKSFDDVDFKNFDGINIKLRGKMPERPADRSTQDFDEVKLGFTERMARREAERCLSCGCTAFERCELRQLDIEYDVNINKTGMGKIPLYTKEQSHPAILVDRNKCIFCQRCERSCEYDALELRAASVDKYGHPLGLEIIFKDNCVSCGKCVDNCPTGALNKKSRIVPIQAEAVRRVRTTCPYCGAGCQIILMVKGQTIMEVTADPDQAPNYGALCVKGRFAHDFIQHRDRLKHPMVRKNGVLAETSWEEAIEVAAKGFFDLKAMYGPDSIAGFSCARATNEENFLLQKFMRTSIGTNNIEHCARL
;
A
#
# COMPACT_ATOMS: atom_id res chain seq x y z
N MET A 1 -34.53 13.82 -41.18
CA MET A 1 -34.53 13.27 -39.81
C MET A 1 -35.25 14.26 -38.91
N HIS A 2 -36.28 13.83 -38.17
CA HIS A 2 -36.99 14.70 -37.24
C HIS A 2 -36.22 14.77 -35.93
N THR A 3 -35.71 15.95 -35.59
CA THR A 3 -34.96 16.22 -34.36
C THR A 3 -35.86 16.87 -33.31
N VAL A 4 -35.41 16.83 -32.05
CA VAL A 4 -35.92 17.64 -30.93
C VAL A 4 -34.80 18.51 -30.39
N THR A 5 -35.16 19.72 -29.95
CA THR A 5 -34.25 20.66 -29.31
C THR A 5 -34.67 20.84 -27.86
N LEU A 6 -33.73 20.68 -26.94
CA LEU A 6 -33.94 20.81 -25.49
C LEU A 6 -32.72 21.46 -24.85
N THR A 7 -32.86 21.96 -23.62
CA THR A 7 -31.73 22.44 -22.83
C THR A 7 -31.45 21.49 -21.67
N ILE A 8 -30.17 21.17 -21.45
CA ILE A 8 -29.70 20.39 -20.30
C ILE A 8 -28.63 21.21 -19.56
N ASN A 9 -28.93 21.66 -18.35
CA ASN A 9 -28.11 22.62 -17.59
C ASN A 9 -27.72 23.83 -18.45
N ASP A 10 -28.72 24.47 -19.06
CA ASP A 10 -28.58 25.62 -19.97
C ASP A 10 -27.84 25.36 -21.28
N ASN A 11 -27.35 24.13 -21.53
CA ASN A 11 -26.75 23.76 -22.81
C ASN A 11 -27.83 23.32 -23.79
N ALA A 12 -27.93 23.98 -24.95
CA ALA A 12 -28.81 23.56 -26.03
C ALA A 12 -28.29 22.27 -26.67
N VAL A 13 -29.14 21.24 -26.72
CA VAL A 13 -28.85 19.92 -27.28
C VAL A 13 -29.87 19.60 -28.36
N VAL A 14 -29.37 19.17 -29.52
CA VAL A 14 -30.20 18.67 -30.64
C VAL A 14 -30.05 17.17 -30.70
N ALA A 15 -31.17 16.44 -30.69
CA ALA A 15 -31.17 14.98 -30.69
C ALA A 15 -32.23 14.40 -31.62
N GLU A 16 -32.08 13.12 -31.96
CA GLU A 16 -33.09 12.36 -32.70
C GLU A 16 -34.36 12.19 -31.85
N ARG A 17 -35.54 12.21 -32.49
CA ARG A 17 -36.80 11.89 -31.81
C ARG A 17 -36.77 10.49 -31.17
N ASN A 18 -37.56 10.32 -30.11
CA ASN A 18 -37.76 9.07 -29.36
C ASN A 18 -36.59 8.61 -28.48
N LEU A 19 -35.51 9.39 -28.38
CA LEU A 19 -34.47 9.14 -27.39
C LEU A 19 -34.93 9.57 -25.99
N THR A 20 -34.50 8.83 -24.99
CA THR A 20 -34.67 9.21 -23.58
C THR A 20 -33.73 10.37 -23.23
N ILE A 21 -34.07 11.15 -22.21
CA ILE A 21 -33.20 12.25 -21.74
C ILE A 21 -31.80 11.73 -21.39
N LEU A 22 -31.69 10.50 -20.84
CA LEU A 22 -30.40 9.88 -20.53
C LEU A 22 -29.57 9.63 -21.80
N GLU A 23 -30.16 9.03 -22.84
CA GLU A 23 -29.46 8.77 -24.11
C GLU A 23 -29.06 10.06 -24.82
N VAL A 24 -29.91 11.10 -24.73
CA VAL A 24 -29.59 12.44 -25.24
C VAL A 24 -28.40 13.03 -24.49
N ALA A 25 -28.41 12.98 -23.16
CA ALA A 25 -27.33 13.49 -22.32
C ALA A 25 -26.01 12.76 -22.60
N GLU A 26 -26.02 11.42 -22.69
CA GLU A 26 -24.85 10.61 -23.02
C GLU A 26 -24.24 11.00 -24.37
N ARG A 27 -25.07 11.16 -25.42
CA ARG A 27 -24.61 11.60 -26.75
C ARG A 27 -24.05 13.02 -26.75
N ALA A 28 -24.55 13.88 -25.86
CA ALA A 28 -24.07 15.24 -25.68
C ALA A 28 -22.85 15.34 -24.74
N GLY A 29 -22.35 14.22 -24.20
CA GLY A 29 -21.25 14.21 -23.22
C GLY A 29 -21.65 14.74 -21.84
N ILE A 30 -22.94 14.84 -21.54
CA ILE A 30 -23.47 15.27 -20.25
C ILE A 30 -23.71 14.03 -19.38
N THR A 31 -23.04 13.97 -18.23
CA THR A 31 -23.14 12.81 -17.32
C THR A 31 -24.38 12.92 -16.44
N ILE A 32 -25.21 11.88 -16.46
CA ILE A 32 -26.31 11.66 -15.52
C ILE A 32 -26.05 10.29 -14.85
N PRO A 33 -25.90 10.21 -13.52
CA PRO A 33 -25.51 8.97 -12.86
C PRO A 33 -26.61 7.92 -12.89
N ALA A 34 -26.25 6.65 -13.12
CA ALA A 34 -27.19 5.52 -13.05
C ALA A 34 -26.46 4.22 -12.71
N LEU A 35 -26.91 3.50 -11.68
CA LEU A 35 -26.32 2.19 -11.30
C LEU A 35 -27.02 0.99 -11.97
N CYS A 36 -28.27 1.17 -12.40
CA CYS A 36 -29.09 0.09 -12.97
C CYS A 36 -29.24 0.18 -14.50
N HIS A 37 -28.66 1.18 -15.18
CA HIS A 37 -28.93 1.39 -16.60
C HIS A 37 -28.33 0.28 -17.48
N VAL A 38 -29.14 -0.22 -18.43
CA VAL A 38 -28.74 -1.10 -19.53
C VAL A 38 -29.45 -0.58 -20.78
N LYS A 39 -28.70 -0.33 -21.86
CA LYS A 39 -29.27 0.17 -23.11
C LYS A 39 -30.40 -0.74 -23.61
N GLY A 40 -31.55 -0.15 -23.94
CA GLY A 40 -32.72 -0.86 -24.46
C GLY A 40 -33.44 -1.77 -23.46
N SER A 41 -33.07 -1.75 -22.16
CA SER A 41 -33.63 -2.66 -21.16
C SER A 41 -33.89 -1.96 -19.81
N ARG A 42 -35.15 -1.95 -19.37
CA ARG A 42 -35.58 -1.28 -18.13
C ARG A 42 -35.47 -2.20 -16.92
N SER A 43 -35.22 -1.61 -15.76
CA SER A 43 -35.16 -2.29 -14.47
C SER A 43 -36.53 -2.35 -13.83
N ASP A 44 -36.90 -3.51 -13.31
CA ASP A 44 -38.11 -3.65 -12.48
C ASP A 44 -37.89 -3.02 -11.10
N ASN A 45 -36.62 -2.94 -10.66
CA ASN A 45 -36.18 -2.20 -9.48
C ASN A 45 -35.28 -1.02 -9.89
N PRO A 46 -35.83 0.16 -10.20
CA PRO A 46 -35.03 1.31 -10.63
C PRO A 46 -34.18 1.88 -9.49
N CYS A 47 -32.93 2.24 -9.79
CA CYS A 47 -32.05 2.87 -8.79
C CYS A 47 -32.41 4.33 -8.47
N GLU A 48 -33.20 4.98 -9.35
CA GLU A 48 -33.62 6.39 -9.26
C GLU A 48 -32.51 7.44 -9.26
N LEU A 49 -31.26 7.06 -9.55
CA LEU A 49 -30.14 8.02 -9.57
C LEU A 49 -30.12 8.91 -10.81
N CYS A 50 -30.70 8.44 -11.91
CA CYS A 50 -30.83 9.21 -13.14
C CYS A 50 -31.91 10.30 -13.08
N VAL A 51 -32.35 10.65 -11.88
CA VAL A 51 -33.37 11.68 -11.68
C VAL A 51 -32.86 13.04 -12.17
N VAL A 52 -33.75 13.78 -12.82
CA VAL A 52 -33.56 15.15 -13.31
C VAL A 52 -34.80 15.98 -12.98
N GLU A 53 -34.63 17.29 -12.88
CA GLU A 53 -35.73 18.23 -12.77
C GLU A 53 -36.08 18.76 -14.15
N ILE A 54 -37.38 18.84 -14.47
CA ILE A 54 -37.87 19.36 -15.75
C ILE A 54 -38.73 20.58 -15.48
N ALA A 55 -38.26 21.76 -15.89
CA ALA A 55 -38.99 23.01 -15.70
C ALA A 55 -40.24 23.07 -16.61
N GLY A 56 -41.39 23.43 -16.06
CA GLY A 56 -42.65 23.51 -16.81
C GLY A 56 -43.11 22.17 -17.39
N PHE A 57 -42.80 21.06 -16.72
CA PHE A 57 -43.09 19.70 -17.17
C PHE A 57 -44.56 19.45 -17.54
N GLU A 58 -45.50 20.22 -16.99
CA GLU A 58 -46.93 20.15 -17.31
C GLU A 58 -47.19 20.46 -18.80
N LYS A 59 -46.41 21.36 -19.39
CA LYS A 59 -46.50 21.73 -20.82
C LYS A 59 -46.13 20.56 -21.74
N HIS A 60 -45.39 19.58 -21.22
CA HIS A 60 -44.94 18.39 -21.93
C HIS A 60 -45.81 17.16 -21.63
N GLY A 61 -46.95 17.35 -20.94
CA GLY A 61 -47.87 16.27 -20.57
C GLY A 61 -47.28 15.25 -19.60
N LEU A 62 -46.22 15.61 -18.88
CA LEU A 62 -45.54 14.71 -17.96
C LEU A 62 -46.20 14.71 -16.58
N LYS A 63 -46.19 13.55 -15.92
CA LYS A 63 -46.55 13.40 -14.50
C LYS A 63 -45.44 12.65 -13.78
N SER A 64 -44.95 13.22 -12.68
CA SER A 64 -43.92 12.57 -11.87
C SER A 64 -44.49 11.29 -11.25
N THR A 65 -43.68 10.23 -11.24
CA THR A 65 -43.94 8.98 -10.51
C THR A 65 -43.14 8.91 -9.20
N LEU A 66 -42.37 9.96 -8.90
CA LEU A 66 -41.58 10.10 -7.69
C LEU A 66 -42.31 10.96 -6.67
N ASP A 67 -41.98 10.78 -5.39
CA ASP A 67 -42.62 11.51 -4.27
C ASP A 67 -42.43 13.04 -4.36
N THR A 68 -41.36 13.50 -5.02
CA THR A 68 -41.12 14.92 -5.26
C THR A 68 -41.68 15.36 -6.60
N ALA A 69 -42.60 16.34 -6.59
CA ALA A 69 -43.16 16.94 -7.80
C ALA A 69 -42.05 17.60 -8.65
N GLY A 70 -42.11 17.42 -9.97
CA GLY A 70 -41.15 18.01 -10.92
C GLY A 70 -39.87 17.19 -11.18
N LEU A 71 -39.65 16.09 -10.45
CA LEU A 71 -38.53 15.18 -10.69
C LEU A 71 -38.93 14.00 -11.59
N PHE A 72 -38.04 13.62 -12.51
CA PHE A 72 -38.29 12.56 -13.49
C PHE A 72 -37.05 11.69 -13.70
N CYS A 73 -37.26 10.39 -13.96
CA CYS A 73 -36.15 9.50 -14.31
C CYS A 73 -35.74 9.72 -15.78
N ALA A 74 -34.54 10.25 -16.01
CA ALA A 74 -34.03 10.53 -17.35
C ALA A 74 -33.97 9.29 -18.26
N CYS A 75 -33.83 8.09 -17.69
CA CYS A 75 -33.77 6.82 -18.42
C CYS A 75 -35.13 6.33 -18.96
N SER A 76 -36.24 6.93 -18.51
CA SER A 76 -37.59 6.55 -18.94
C SER A 76 -38.37 7.69 -19.59
N THR A 77 -37.97 8.94 -19.35
CA THR A 77 -38.58 10.13 -19.96
C THR A 77 -38.00 10.37 -21.35
N VAL A 78 -38.88 10.37 -22.37
CA VAL A 78 -38.53 10.70 -23.75
C VAL A 78 -38.30 12.22 -23.88
N ALA A 79 -37.21 12.60 -24.53
CA ALA A 79 -36.90 14.00 -24.80
C ALA A 79 -37.93 14.61 -25.77
N GLN A 80 -38.48 15.76 -25.42
CA GLN A 80 -39.42 16.53 -26.25
C GLN A 80 -38.85 17.91 -26.55
N ASP A 81 -39.35 18.51 -27.63
CA ASP A 81 -38.94 19.84 -28.05
C ASP A 81 -39.29 20.91 -27.00
N GLY A 82 -38.36 21.82 -26.73
CA GLY A 82 -38.51 22.90 -25.74
C GLY A 82 -38.33 22.48 -24.28
N MET A 83 -38.01 21.21 -23.98
CA MET A 83 -37.75 20.78 -22.60
C MET A 83 -36.55 21.50 -22.00
N ALA A 84 -36.67 21.93 -20.73
CA ALA A 84 -35.57 22.47 -19.94
C ALA A 84 -35.27 21.55 -18.77
N VAL A 85 -34.13 20.88 -18.82
CA VAL A 85 -33.70 19.81 -17.91
C VAL A 85 -32.56 20.30 -17.03
N LEU A 86 -32.67 20.11 -15.72
CA LEU A 86 -31.61 20.37 -14.74
C LEU A 86 -31.16 19.04 -14.12
N THR A 87 -29.86 18.75 -14.16
CA THR A 87 -29.29 17.48 -13.68
C THR A 87 -28.63 17.59 -12.32
N ASN A 88 -28.53 18.80 -11.75
CA ASN A 88 -27.81 19.10 -10.52
C ASN A 88 -28.53 20.15 -9.64
N SER A 89 -29.86 20.30 -9.78
CA SER A 89 -30.62 21.18 -8.90
C SER A 89 -30.56 20.71 -7.43
N PRO A 90 -30.83 21.58 -6.44
CA PRO A 90 -30.85 21.19 -5.03
C PRO A 90 -31.78 20.00 -4.75
N ALA A 91 -32.94 19.93 -5.42
CA ALA A 91 -33.88 18.82 -5.29
C ALA A 91 -33.30 17.51 -5.86
N VAL A 92 -32.67 17.56 -7.03
CA VAL A 92 -32.00 16.39 -7.64
C VAL A 92 -30.87 15.86 -6.75
N ILE A 93 -30.02 16.76 -6.22
CA ILE A 93 -28.91 16.38 -5.34
C ILE A 93 -29.43 15.76 -4.04
N ALA A 94 -30.49 16.32 -3.45
CA ALA A 94 -31.11 15.79 -2.24
C ALA A 94 -31.70 14.39 -2.48
N HIS A 95 -32.45 14.19 -3.57
CA HIS A 95 -33.03 12.88 -3.94
C HIS A 95 -31.94 11.84 -4.14
N ARG A 96 -30.89 12.15 -4.91
CA ARG A 96 -29.76 11.23 -5.14
C ARG A 96 -29.08 10.84 -3.84
N ARG A 97 -28.81 11.80 -2.95
CA ARG A 97 -28.18 11.53 -1.63
C ARG A 97 -29.05 10.59 -0.79
N GLU A 98 -30.36 10.83 -0.74
CA GLU A 98 -31.29 9.98 0.00
C GLU A 98 -31.37 8.56 -0.58
N ARG A 99 -31.54 8.44 -1.91
CA ARG A 99 -31.58 7.14 -2.59
C ARG A 99 -30.28 6.36 -2.43
N LEU A 100 -29.13 7.00 -2.53
CA LEU A 100 -27.83 6.36 -2.25
C LEU A 100 -27.75 5.88 -0.80
N ALA A 101 -28.18 6.70 0.17
CA ALA A 101 -28.19 6.30 1.58
C ALA A 101 -29.06 5.04 1.81
N ILE A 102 -30.20 4.93 1.12
CA ILE A 102 -31.07 3.76 1.13
C ILE A 102 -30.39 2.55 0.47
N ILE A 103 -29.86 2.70 -0.75
CA ILE A 103 -29.17 1.62 -1.48
C ILE A 103 -28.01 1.05 -0.64
N SER A 104 -27.26 1.94 0.01
CA SER A 104 -26.09 1.60 0.81
C SER A 104 -26.41 0.88 2.13
N GLN A 105 -27.68 0.70 2.51
CA GLN A 105 -28.09 -0.08 3.70
C GLN A 105 -27.82 -1.58 3.54
N THR A 106 -27.90 -2.09 2.32
CA THR A 106 -27.71 -3.53 2.04
C THR A 106 -26.31 -3.86 1.54
N HIS A 107 -25.47 -2.85 1.27
CA HIS A 107 -24.09 -3.05 0.84
C HIS A 107 -23.15 -3.26 2.03
N PHE A 108 -22.94 -4.52 2.42
CA PHE A 108 -22.11 -4.91 3.54
C PHE A 108 -20.68 -5.35 3.14
N GLY A 109 -19.67 -4.82 3.82
CA GLY A 109 -18.26 -5.22 3.66
C GLY A 109 -17.27 -4.14 4.07
N ASP A 110 -15.96 -4.45 3.95
CA ASP A 110 -14.90 -3.45 4.10
C ASP A 110 -14.45 -2.97 2.70
N CYS A 111 -14.47 -1.66 2.44
CA CYS A 111 -13.87 -1.11 1.21
C CYS A 111 -12.35 -1.26 1.25
N LYS A 112 -11.70 -0.60 2.22
CA LYS A 112 -10.29 -0.74 2.56
C LYS A 112 -10.15 -1.66 3.76
N ALA A 113 -9.20 -2.60 3.69
CA ALA A 113 -8.95 -3.52 4.79
C ALA A 113 -8.47 -2.78 6.07
N PRO A 114 -8.86 -3.20 7.28
CA PRO A 114 -8.44 -2.55 8.53
C PRO A 114 -6.92 -2.45 8.72
N CYS A 115 -6.15 -3.42 8.19
CA CYS A 115 -4.69 -3.39 8.22
C CYS A 115 -4.08 -2.27 7.35
N ASN A 116 -4.77 -1.86 6.28
CA ASN A 116 -4.42 -0.69 5.47
C ASN A 116 -4.73 0.59 6.24
N LEU A 117 -5.94 0.71 6.80
CA LEU A 117 -6.38 1.90 7.55
C LEU A 117 -5.53 2.19 8.80
N THR A 118 -5.07 1.13 9.48
CA THR A 118 -4.27 1.25 10.72
C THR A 118 -2.79 1.52 10.43
N CYS A 119 -2.29 1.17 9.24
CA CYS A 119 -0.92 1.47 8.86
C CYS A 119 -0.76 2.98 8.62
N PRO A 120 0.16 3.69 9.30
CA PRO A 120 0.41 5.10 9.00
C PRO A 120 0.77 5.32 7.52
N GLY A 121 1.50 4.36 6.93
CA GLY A 121 1.86 4.30 5.52
C GLY A 121 0.66 4.10 4.58
N GLN A 122 -0.47 3.61 5.09
CA GLN A 122 -1.61 3.13 4.30
C GLN A 122 -1.17 2.22 3.14
N ILE A 123 -0.19 1.35 3.40
CA ILE A 123 0.34 0.38 2.43
C ILE A 123 -0.76 -0.62 2.09
N ASN A 124 -0.86 -1.07 0.83
CA ASN A 124 -1.81 -2.12 0.45
C ASN A 124 -1.38 -3.49 1.00
N VAL A 125 -1.64 -3.71 2.29
CA VAL A 125 -1.30 -4.94 3.01
C VAL A 125 -1.94 -6.17 2.40
N GLN A 126 -3.24 -6.11 2.10
CA GLN A 126 -3.94 -7.25 1.51
C GLN A 126 -3.35 -7.60 0.15
N GLY A 127 -3.07 -6.62 -0.70
CA GLY A 127 -2.56 -6.87 -2.04
C GLY A 127 -1.18 -7.52 -2.06
N TYR A 128 -0.21 -7.05 -1.26
CA TYR A 128 1.11 -7.69 -1.31
C TYR A 128 1.09 -9.07 -0.66
N ILE A 129 0.22 -9.31 0.33
CA ILE A 129 0.02 -10.66 0.89
C ILE A 129 -0.62 -11.59 -0.15
N ALA A 130 -1.55 -11.07 -0.95
CA ALA A 130 -2.17 -11.79 -2.06
C ALA A 130 -1.12 -12.22 -3.10
N HIS A 131 -0.19 -11.32 -3.46
CA HIS A 131 0.95 -11.66 -4.31
C HIS A 131 1.89 -12.70 -3.66
N VAL A 132 2.16 -12.61 -2.34
CA VAL A 132 2.97 -13.62 -1.64
C VAL A 132 2.32 -15.00 -1.69
N ALA A 133 1.00 -15.09 -1.53
CA ALA A 133 0.28 -16.35 -1.64
C ALA A 133 0.43 -16.97 -3.05
N LYS A 134 0.39 -16.15 -4.10
CA LYS A 134 0.64 -16.58 -5.49
C LYS A 134 2.10 -16.89 -5.79
N GLY A 135 3.05 -16.30 -5.07
CA GLY A 135 4.48 -16.41 -5.38
C GLY A 135 5.03 -15.28 -6.25
N GLU A 136 4.28 -14.19 -6.37
CA GLU A 136 4.60 -13.03 -7.22
C GLU A 136 5.38 -12.00 -6.38
N TYR A 137 6.56 -12.37 -5.87
CA TYR A 137 7.28 -11.57 -4.86
C TYR A 137 7.79 -10.22 -5.38
N GLU A 138 8.21 -10.17 -6.63
CA GLU A 138 8.62 -8.93 -7.29
C GLU A 138 7.46 -7.91 -7.31
N GLU A 139 6.25 -8.35 -7.65
CA GLU A 139 5.05 -7.50 -7.63
C GLU A 139 4.61 -7.13 -6.22
N ALA A 140 4.76 -8.06 -5.25
CA ALA A 140 4.55 -7.74 -3.85
C ALA A 140 5.48 -6.59 -3.40
N LEU A 141 6.75 -6.61 -3.80
CA LEU A 141 7.71 -5.57 -3.47
C LEU A 141 7.38 -4.24 -4.16
N ARG A 142 7.07 -4.26 -5.46
CA ARG A 142 6.61 -3.08 -6.21
C ARG A 142 5.40 -2.42 -5.53
N LEU A 143 4.41 -3.23 -5.14
CA LEU A 143 3.20 -2.75 -4.48
C LEU A 143 3.49 -2.13 -3.09
N ILE A 144 4.47 -2.66 -2.35
CA ILE A 144 4.90 -2.04 -1.08
C ILE A 144 5.57 -0.68 -1.36
N MET A 145 6.42 -0.61 -2.39
CA MET A 145 7.23 0.57 -2.71
C MET A 145 6.43 1.76 -3.24
N GLU A 146 5.18 1.56 -3.69
CA GLU A 146 4.27 2.68 -4.02
C GLU A 146 4.11 3.68 -2.88
N ARG A 147 4.20 3.20 -1.63
CA ARG A 147 3.98 4.01 -0.42
C ARG A 147 5.12 3.94 0.58
N ASN A 148 6.04 3.00 0.42
CA ASN A 148 7.18 2.81 1.31
C ASN A 148 8.45 2.42 0.55
N PRO A 149 9.32 3.39 0.19
CA PRO A 149 10.53 3.13 -0.58
C PRO A 149 11.65 2.46 0.23
N VAL A 150 11.50 2.32 1.55
CA VAL A 150 12.45 1.64 2.42
C VAL A 150 11.85 0.36 3.08
N PRO A 151 11.39 -0.62 2.28
CA PRO A 151 10.72 -1.82 2.80
C PRO A 151 11.64 -2.81 3.53
N PHE A 152 12.93 -2.88 3.20
CA PHE A 152 13.92 -3.77 3.80
C PHE A 152 14.15 -3.38 5.25
N SER A 153 14.38 -2.08 5.48
CA SER A 153 14.58 -1.52 6.81
C SER A 153 13.28 -1.50 7.61
N VAL A 154 12.17 -1.03 7.03
CA VAL A 154 10.86 -1.02 7.71
C VAL A 154 10.42 -2.44 8.08
N GLY A 155 10.71 -3.46 7.25
CA GLY A 155 10.46 -4.86 7.57
C GLY A 155 11.14 -5.34 8.85
N ARG A 156 12.23 -4.70 9.26
CA ARG A 156 12.99 -5.04 10.49
C ARG A 156 12.57 -4.23 11.71
N VAL A 157 12.31 -2.93 11.53
CA VAL A 157 12.11 -2.00 12.67
C VAL A 157 10.65 -1.60 12.94
N CYS A 158 9.69 -2.00 12.09
CA CYS A 158 8.30 -1.56 12.23
C CYS A 158 7.65 -1.98 13.56
N PRO A 159 6.89 -1.07 14.22
CA PRO A 159 6.04 -1.40 15.37
C PRO A 159 4.85 -2.31 15.04
N ARG A 160 4.55 -2.54 13.76
CA ARG A 160 3.47 -3.42 13.25
C ARG A 160 2.05 -2.92 13.53
N PHE A 161 1.81 -1.61 13.32
CA PHE A 161 0.47 -1.01 13.43
C PHE A 161 -0.62 -1.77 12.67
N CYS A 162 -0.31 -2.27 11.48
CA CYS A 162 -1.24 -3.04 10.65
C CYS A 162 -1.70 -4.37 11.29
N GLU A 163 -0.96 -4.92 12.25
CA GLU A 163 -1.30 -6.17 12.93
C GLU A 163 -2.26 -5.96 14.11
N THR A 164 -2.28 -4.76 14.72
CA THR A 164 -3.04 -4.51 15.96
C THR A 164 -4.56 -4.53 15.79
N ARG A 165 -5.04 -4.29 14.56
CA ARG A 165 -6.46 -4.32 14.19
C ARG A 165 -6.73 -5.31 13.04
N CYS A 166 -5.86 -6.30 12.86
CA CYS A 166 -6.10 -7.37 11.90
C CYS A 166 -7.35 -8.16 12.30
N ARG A 167 -8.33 -8.33 11.41
CA ARG A 167 -9.59 -9.04 11.71
C ARG A 167 -9.38 -10.51 12.07
N ARG A 168 -8.24 -11.10 11.68
CA ARG A 168 -7.87 -12.46 12.06
C ARG A 168 -7.74 -12.65 13.58
N ILE A 169 -7.50 -11.58 14.35
CA ILE A 169 -7.51 -11.60 15.84
C ILE A 169 -8.86 -12.11 16.38
N LEU A 170 -9.96 -11.86 15.66
CA LEU A 170 -11.31 -12.31 16.07
C LEU A 170 -11.56 -13.79 15.74
N VAL A 171 -10.56 -14.49 15.18
CA VAL A 171 -10.61 -15.94 14.88
C VAL A 171 -9.49 -16.65 15.65
N ASP A 172 -8.26 -16.17 15.51
CA ASP A 172 -7.08 -16.69 16.18
C ASP A 172 -6.04 -15.58 16.43
N GLU A 173 -4.91 -15.58 15.72
CA GLU A 173 -3.82 -14.63 15.85
C GLU A 173 -3.71 -13.74 14.60
N PRO A 174 -3.22 -12.49 14.72
CA PRO A 174 -3.07 -11.63 13.54
C PRO A 174 -2.11 -12.27 12.52
N VAL A 175 -2.32 -11.95 11.25
CA VAL A 175 -1.36 -12.30 10.19
C VAL A 175 -0.03 -11.60 10.47
N SER A 176 1.08 -12.28 10.22
CA SER A 176 2.45 -11.78 10.36
C SER A 176 2.84 -10.85 9.22
N ILE A 177 2.03 -9.81 9.04
CA ILE A 177 2.09 -8.83 7.96
C ILE A 177 3.51 -8.27 7.81
N ASN A 178 4.15 -7.90 8.91
CA ASN A 178 5.49 -7.34 8.84
C ASN A 178 6.58 -8.37 8.45
N HIS A 179 6.40 -9.63 8.84
CA HIS A 179 7.31 -10.71 8.46
C HIS A 179 7.20 -11.05 6.98
N LEU A 180 5.98 -11.06 6.44
CA LEU A 180 5.75 -11.22 5.00
C LEU A 180 6.40 -10.10 4.18
N LYS A 181 6.29 -8.85 4.65
CA LYS A 181 6.98 -7.71 4.02
C LYS A 181 8.50 -7.88 4.02
N ARG A 182 9.08 -8.29 5.15
CA ARG A 182 10.51 -8.56 5.26
C ARG A 182 10.92 -9.70 4.31
N PHE A 183 10.19 -10.82 4.31
CA PHE A 183 10.45 -11.94 3.42
C PHE A 183 10.48 -11.52 1.95
N VAL A 184 9.49 -10.75 1.49
CA VAL A 184 9.44 -10.24 0.11
C VAL A 184 10.68 -9.41 -0.22
N ALA A 185 11.07 -8.51 0.67
CA ALA A 185 12.24 -7.68 0.47
C ALA A 185 13.53 -8.54 0.38
N ASP A 186 13.76 -9.40 1.38
CA ASP A 186 14.94 -10.26 1.45
C ASP A 186 15.00 -11.26 0.27
N TRP A 187 13.85 -11.77 -0.19
CA TRP A 187 13.75 -12.64 -1.37
C TRP A 187 14.19 -11.90 -2.64
N CYS A 188 13.69 -10.68 -2.87
CA CYS A 188 14.08 -9.89 -4.04
C CYS A 188 15.56 -9.52 -4.04
N MET A 189 16.16 -9.25 -2.87
CA MET A 189 17.61 -9.01 -2.77
C MET A 189 18.42 -10.27 -3.08
N SER A 190 18.04 -11.43 -2.55
CA SER A 190 18.76 -12.70 -2.80
C SER A 190 18.63 -13.22 -4.25
N HIS A 191 17.69 -12.69 -5.03
CA HIS A 191 17.48 -13.06 -6.44
C HIS A 191 17.85 -11.92 -7.40
N ASP A 192 18.58 -10.90 -6.93
CA ASP A 192 19.06 -9.75 -7.72
C ASP A 192 17.97 -9.09 -8.58
N VAL A 193 16.76 -8.96 -8.01
CA VAL A 193 15.61 -8.44 -8.73
C VAL A 193 15.76 -6.94 -9.00
N ASP A 194 15.89 -6.58 -10.29
CA ASP A 194 15.81 -5.20 -10.73
C ASP A 194 14.34 -4.76 -10.88
N LEU A 195 13.87 -3.95 -9.92
CA LEU A 195 12.50 -3.47 -9.89
C LEU A 195 12.16 -2.53 -11.06
N LYS A 196 13.15 -1.93 -11.74
CA LYS A 196 12.97 -0.95 -12.83
C LYS A 196 11.94 0.12 -12.48
N ILE A 197 12.22 0.88 -11.43
CA ILE A 197 11.31 1.89 -10.89
C ILE A 197 11.09 3.00 -11.94
N SER A 198 9.83 3.21 -12.31
CA SER A 198 9.45 4.20 -13.32
C SER A 198 9.62 5.63 -12.82
N ARG A 199 9.97 6.51 -13.77
CA ARG A 199 10.06 7.95 -13.60
C ARG A 199 9.18 8.63 -14.66
N GLU A 200 8.50 9.69 -14.25
CA GLU A 200 7.84 10.61 -15.17
C GLU A 200 8.86 11.36 -16.03
N LYS A 201 8.39 12.05 -17.07
CA LYS A 201 9.24 12.90 -17.90
C LYS A 201 9.94 13.97 -17.05
N PRO A 202 11.17 14.38 -17.40
CA PRO A 202 11.87 15.44 -16.68
C PRO A 202 11.01 16.70 -16.55
N SER A 203 10.83 17.17 -15.31
CA SER A 203 10.04 18.37 -15.01
C SER A 203 10.82 19.67 -15.25
N GLY A 204 12.14 19.58 -15.40
CA GLY A 204 13.06 20.72 -15.45
C GLY A 204 13.29 21.40 -14.10
N LYS A 205 12.71 20.89 -13.01
CA LYS A 205 12.83 21.45 -11.66
C LYS A 205 13.89 20.73 -10.85
N ARG A 206 14.64 21.49 -10.05
CA ARG A 206 15.74 20.99 -9.21
C ARG A 206 15.41 21.16 -7.74
N ILE A 207 15.47 20.06 -6.98
CA ILE A 207 15.09 20.03 -5.57
C ILE A 207 16.27 19.61 -4.70
N ALA A 208 16.54 20.39 -3.65
CA ALA A 208 17.53 20.06 -2.64
C ALA A 208 16.88 19.28 -1.49
N VAL A 209 17.51 18.20 -1.04
CA VAL A 209 17.09 17.42 0.13
C VAL A 209 18.19 17.44 1.17
N ILE A 210 17.93 18.02 2.33
CA ILE A 210 18.90 18.10 3.44
C ILE A 210 18.64 16.95 4.42
N GLY A 211 19.61 16.06 4.54
CA GLY A 211 19.57 14.84 5.34
C GLY A 211 19.26 13.60 4.49
N GLY A 212 20.10 12.58 4.58
CA GLY A 212 20.03 11.30 3.87
C GLY A 212 19.42 10.16 4.69
N GLY A 213 18.60 10.47 5.70
CA GLY A 213 17.86 9.48 6.49
C GLY A 213 16.58 8.98 5.79
N PRO A 214 15.72 8.21 6.49
CA PRO A 214 14.49 7.67 5.90
C PRO A 214 13.59 8.72 5.27
N ALA A 215 13.45 9.88 5.92
CA ALA A 215 12.65 10.99 5.39
C ALA A 215 13.27 11.56 4.10
N GLY A 216 14.56 11.86 4.10
CA GLY A 216 15.26 12.39 2.92
C GLY A 216 15.29 11.43 1.74
N LEU A 217 15.63 10.16 1.98
CA LEU A 217 15.58 9.11 0.95
C LEU A 217 14.17 8.95 0.37
N THR A 218 13.14 9.03 1.21
CA THR A 218 11.74 8.95 0.76
C THR A 218 11.34 10.17 -0.07
N ALA A 219 11.67 11.38 0.38
CA ALA A 219 11.39 12.60 -0.38
C ALA A 219 12.09 12.57 -1.74
N ALA A 220 13.38 12.22 -1.75
CA ALA A 220 14.16 12.11 -2.97
C ALA A 220 13.61 11.05 -3.92
N PHE A 221 13.21 9.88 -3.41
CA PHE A 221 12.55 8.84 -4.18
C PHE A 221 11.30 9.37 -4.90
N PHE A 222 10.33 9.94 -4.17
CA PHE A 222 9.08 10.38 -4.78
C PHE A 222 9.26 11.58 -5.72
N LEU A 223 10.11 12.55 -5.36
CA LEU A 223 10.39 13.71 -6.21
C LEU A 223 11.06 13.30 -7.53
N THR A 224 12.00 12.34 -7.47
CA THR A 224 12.65 11.81 -8.68
C THR A 224 11.67 11.02 -9.54
N ARG A 225 10.73 10.27 -8.94
CA ARG A 225 9.65 9.61 -9.69
C ARG A 225 8.76 10.61 -10.41
N MET A 226 8.53 11.77 -9.83
CA MET A 226 7.76 12.87 -10.43
C MET A 226 8.56 13.67 -11.48
N GLY A 227 9.76 13.22 -11.85
CA GLY A 227 10.56 13.80 -12.93
C GLY A 227 11.51 14.93 -12.50
N HIS A 228 11.61 15.22 -11.20
CA HIS A 228 12.51 16.28 -10.71
C HIS A 228 13.96 15.81 -10.63
N ASP A 229 14.90 16.72 -10.85
CA ASP A 229 16.32 16.51 -10.55
C ASP A 229 16.55 16.75 -9.05
N VAL A 230 17.05 15.74 -8.34
CA VAL A 230 17.16 15.77 -6.87
C VAL A 230 18.59 15.59 -6.42
N THR A 231 19.04 16.47 -5.53
CA THR A 231 20.33 16.34 -4.83
C THR A 231 20.13 16.19 -3.33
N ILE A 232 20.64 15.11 -2.74
CA ILE A 232 20.69 14.90 -1.29
C ILE A 232 22.01 15.44 -0.73
N PHE A 233 21.91 16.30 0.28
CA PHE A 233 23.02 16.79 1.09
C PHE A 233 23.01 16.10 2.45
N GLU A 234 24.04 15.31 2.76
CA GLU A 234 24.14 14.54 4.00
C GLU A 234 25.39 14.96 4.79
N ALA A 235 25.21 15.17 6.09
CA ALA A 235 26.29 15.58 7.00
C ALA A 235 27.25 14.44 7.34
N ALA A 236 26.79 13.19 7.28
CA ALA A 236 27.58 11.99 7.54
C ALA A 236 28.28 11.45 6.27
N PRO A 237 29.27 10.56 6.44
CA PRO A 237 29.99 9.97 5.30
C PRO A 237 29.17 8.96 4.48
N LYS A 238 28.05 8.46 5.02
CA LYS A 238 27.13 7.53 4.33
C LYS A 238 25.67 7.87 4.64
N LEU A 239 24.79 7.59 3.68
CA LEU A 239 23.33 7.74 3.80
C LEU A 239 22.72 6.69 4.73
N GLY A 240 21.45 6.87 5.10
CA GLY A 240 20.66 5.97 5.95
C GLY A 240 20.23 6.60 7.27
N GLY A 241 20.88 7.68 7.70
CA GLY A 241 20.52 8.42 8.92
C GLY A 241 20.38 7.49 10.14
N ALA A 242 19.26 7.59 10.86
CA ALA A 242 18.99 6.75 12.02
C ALA A 242 19.00 5.23 11.73
N LEU A 243 18.68 4.80 10.49
CA LEU A 243 18.77 3.38 10.11
C LEU A 243 20.21 2.86 10.13
N ARG A 244 21.20 3.72 9.80
CA ARG A 244 22.62 3.35 9.82
C ARG A 244 23.29 3.62 11.15
N TYR A 245 23.03 4.78 11.73
CA TYR A 245 23.78 5.28 12.88
C TYR A 245 23.04 5.08 14.21
N GLY A 246 21.73 4.81 14.18
CA GLY A 246 20.88 4.68 15.37
C GLY A 246 20.43 3.26 15.68
N PHE A 247 20.33 2.38 14.68
CA PHE A 247 20.00 0.98 14.88
C PHE A 247 21.27 0.11 14.82
N PRO A 248 21.48 -0.80 15.77
CA PRO A 248 22.58 -1.76 15.71
C PRO A 248 22.44 -2.77 14.54
N GLU A 249 23.57 -3.33 14.10
CA GLU A 249 23.62 -4.28 12.98
C GLU A 249 22.78 -5.55 13.21
N TYR A 250 22.66 -6.01 14.46
CA TYR A 250 21.84 -7.18 14.80
C TYR A 250 20.35 -7.00 14.46
N LYS A 251 19.94 -5.74 14.21
CA LYS A 251 18.57 -5.35 13.88
C LYS A 251 18.43 -4.81 12.46
N VAL A 252 19.40 -4.03 11.99
CA VAL A 252 19.44 -3.52 10.61
C VAL A 252 20.85 -3.76 10.06
N PRO A 253 21.07 -4.87 9.35
CA PRO A 253 22.36 -5.15 8.73
C PRO A 253 22.78 -4.06 7.74
N LYS A 254 24.07 -3.68 7.74
CA LYS A 254 24.59 -2.58 6.92
C LYS A 254 24.54 -2.89 5.42
N ASP A 255 24.81 -4.13 5.05
CA ASP A 255 24.75 -4.65 3.68
C ASP A 255 23.32 -4.57 3.11
N VAL A 256 22.31 -4.95 3.90
CA VAL A 256 20.89 -4.82 3.53
C VAL A 256 20.51 -3.35 3.36
N LEU A 257 20.96 -2.48 4.26
CA LEU A 257 20.71 -1.05 4.15
C LEU A 257 21.43 -0.43 2.93
N ASP A 258 22.67 -0.84 2.66
CA ASP A 258 23.42 -0.42 1.48
C ASP A 258 22.70 -0.86 0.20
N TYR A 259 22.20 -2.09 0.13
CA TYR A 259 21.37 -2.59 -0.98
C TYR A 259 20.10 -1.74 -1.19
N GLU A 260 19.36 -1.46 -0.10
CA GLU A 260 18.13 -0.67 -0.15
C GLU A 260 18.40 0.77 -0.62
N VAL A 261 19.43 1.42 -0.08
CA VAL A 261 19.83 2.78 -0.49
C VAL A 261 20.27 2.79 -1.95
N ASN A 262 21.14 1.87 -2.36
CA ASN A 262 21.64 1.81 -3.73
C ASN A 262 20.51 1.55 -4.74
N SER A 263 19.50 0.76 -4.37
CA SER A 263 18.31 0.53 -5.20
C SER A 263 17.53 1.81 -5.47
N ILE A 264 17.46 2.73 -4.49
CA ILE A 264 16.87 4.06 -4.66
C ILE A 264 17.78 4.95 -5.53
N LEU A 265 19.10 4.95 -5.27
CA LEU A 265 20.05 5.81 -5.98
C LEU A 265 20.19 5.48 -7.48
N LYS A 266 19.95 4.23 -7.89
CA LYS A 266 19.88 3.81 -9.31
C LYS A 266 18.87 4.64 -10.15
N MET A 267 17.96 5.36 -9.49
CA MET A 267 17.05 6.30 -10.14
C MET A 267 17.69 7.63 -10.57
N GLY A 268 19.01 7.80 -10.39
CA GLY A 268 19.72 9.02 -10.81
C GLY A 268 19.67 10.16 -9.79
N ILE A 269 19.57 9.83 -8.50
CA ILE A 269 19.60 10.84 -7.42
C ILE A 269 21.05 11.26 -7.17
N SER A 270 21.31 12.56 -7.23
CA SER A 270 22.62 13.13 -6.92
C SER A 270 22.86 13.19 -5.41
N ILE A 271 24.10 12.98 -4.96
CA ILE A 271 24.44 12.96 -3.54
C ILE A 271 25.68 13.81 -3.23
N ARG A 272 25.65 14.50 -2.08
CA ARG A 272 26.76 15.27 -1.51
C ARG A 272 26.92 14.88 -0.04
N LEU A 273 27.92 14.03 0.23
CA LEU A 273 28.21 13.47 1.55
C LEU A 273 29.17 14.36 2.33
N SER A 274 29.23 14.19 3.66
CA SER A 274 30.06 15.00 4.55
C SER A 274 29.86 16.52 4.40
N GLN A 275 28.63 16.94 4.08
CA GLN A 275 28.23 18.34 3.95
C GLN A 275 27.21 18.68 5.04
N LYS A 276 27.64 19.37 6.09
CA LYS A 276 26.79 19.76 7.20
C LYS A 276 26.09 21.10 6.90
N TRP A 277 24.77 21.07 6.82
CA TRP A 277 23.94 22.28 6.74
C TRP A 277 24.21 23.22 7.92
N GLY A 278 24.26 24.53 7.65
CA GLY A 278 24.60 25.58 8.61
C GLY A 278 26.10 25.75 8.87
N ARG A 279 26.95 24.91 8.26
CA ARG A 279 28.42 25.02 8.32
C ARG A 279 29.05 25.03 6.94
N ASN A 280 28.71 24.06 6.09
CA ASN A 280 29.28 23.91 4.76
C ASN A 280 28.46 24.59 3.66
N PHE A 281 27.16 24.78 3.90
CA PHE A 281 26.23 25.48 3.03
C PHE A 281 25.03 25.97 3.84
N THR A 282 24.31 26.93 3.29
CA THR A 282 23.08 27.55 3.82
C THR A 282 21.91 27.35 2.87
N LEU A 283 20.69 27.69 3.30
CA LEU A 283 19.51 27.73 2.45
C LEU A 283 19.65 28.77 1.33
N GLN A 284 20.32 29.88 1.60
CA GLN A 284 20.60 30.90 0.60
C GLN A 284 21.53 30.36 -0.49
N ASP A 285 22.59 29.64 -0.13
CA ASP A 285 23.48 29.00 -1.11
C ASP A 285 22.74 28.02 -2.03
N LEU A 286 21.76 27.28 -1.50
CA LEU A 286 20.93 26.37 -2.31
C LEU A 286 20.04 27.16 -3.28
N LYS A 287 19.43 28.25 -2.82
CA LYS A 287 18.63 29.12 -3.69
C LYS A 287 19.50 29.73 -4.80
N ASP A 288 20.68 30.25 -4.46
CA ASP A 288 21.60 30.87 -5.41
C ASP A 288 22.18 29.88 -6.42
N ARG A 289 22.34 28.62 -6.00
CA ARG A 289 22.71 27.53 -6.92
C ARG A 289 21.61 27.21 -7.91
N GLY A 290 20.38 27.68 -7.71
CA GLY A 290 19.21 27.53 -8.58
C GLY A 290 18.29 26.37 -8.21
N PHE A 291 18.20 25.96 -6.94
CA PHE A 291 17.23 24.96 -6.51
C PHE A 291 15.84 25.63 -6.36
N ASP A 292 14.81 25.05 -6.99
CA ASP A 292 13.44 25.58 -6.97
C ASP A 292 12.74 25.39 -5.61
N ALA A 293 13.12 24.35 -4.85
CA ALA A 293 12.64 24.10 -3.49
C ALA A 293 13.64 23.28 -2.67
N THR A 294 13.49 23.33 -1.35
CA THR A 294 14.31 22.57 -0.40
C THR A 294 13.45 21.76 0.57
N PHE A 295 13.80 20.49 0.80
CA PHE A 295 13.21 19.64 1.83
C PHE A 295 14.21 19.37 2.96
N ILE A 296 13.83 19.68 4.20
CA ILE A 296 14.61 19.45 5.41
C ILE A 296 14.13 18.17 6.10
N GLY A 297 14.98 17.14 6.04
CA GLY A 297 14.78 15.80 6.59
C GLY A 297 15.90 15.35 7.53
N ILE A 298 16.51 16.28 8.28
CA ILE A 298 17.70 16.06 9.12
C ILE A 298 17.48 15.17 10.36
N GLY A 299 16.22 14.87 10.70
CA GLY A 299 15.83 14.12 11.89
C GLY A 299 16.02 14.89 13.21
N ALA A 300 15.92 14.16 14.33
CA ALA A 300 16.12 14.70 15.68
C ALA A 300 17.50 14.25 16.23
N GLY A 301 18.57 14.83 15.68
CA GLY A 301 19.95 14.39 15.96
C GLY A 301 20.56 14.91 17.27
N VAL A 302 19.93 15.89 17.92
CA VAL A 302 20.42 16.49 19.16
C VAL A 302 19.75 15.81 20.34
N SER A 303 20.53 15.25 21.27
CA SER A 303 19.98 14.60 22.47
C SER A 303 19.93 15.56 23.65
N GLN A 304 18.88 15.42 24.46
CA GLN A 304 18.84 16.08 25.77
C GLN A 304 19.95 15.50 26.66
N PRO A 305 20.78 16.34 27.29
CA PRO A 305 21.77 15.88 28.25
C PRO A 305 21.09 15.31 29.49
N LEU A 306 21.85 14.57 30.29
CA LEU A 306 21.41 14.13 31.60
C LEU A 306 21.52 15.31 32.57
N ASP A 307 20.38 15.82 33.02
CA ASP A 307 20.30 17.01 33.87
C ASP A 307 20.39 16.64 35.36
N ILE A 308 21.59 16.24 35.79
CA ILE A 308 21.91 15.97 37.20
C ILE A 308 23.31 16.54 37.53
N PRO A 309 23.60 16.82 38.82
CA PRO A 309 24.93 17.25 39.23
C PRO A 309 26.03 16.27 38.78
N CYS A 310 27.14 16.85 38.29
CA CYS A 310 28.32 16.14 37.81
C CYS A 310 28.13 15.28 36.54
N ALA A 311 27.02 15.41 35.81
CA ALA A 311 26.70 14.63 34.60
C ALA A 311 27.75 14.73 33.47
N GLU A 312 28.60 15.77 33.46
CA GLU A 312 29.70 15.96 32.51
C GLU A 312 30.90 15.05 32.78
N ASN A 313 30.65 13.75 32.94
CA ASN A 313 31.67 12.72 33.12
C ASN A 313 32.00 12.04 31.78
N THR A 314 33.26 11.69 31.57
CA THR A 314 33.76 11.08 30.32
C THR A 314 33.14 9.71 30.00
N HIS A 315 32.61 9.01 31.01
CA HIS A 315 31.93 7.72 30.88
C HIS A 315 30.39 7.84 30.82
N VAL A 316 29.86 9.05 30.66
CA VAL A 316 28.44 9.32 30.45
C VAL A 316 28.18 9.65 28.99
N TYR A 317 27.33 8.85 28.35
CA TYR A 317 26.96 9.01 26.94
C TYR A 317 25.47 9.25 26.80
N THR A 318 25.07 10.04 25.80
CA THR A 318 23.69 9.97 25.31
C THR A 318 23.53 8.71 24.45
N ALA A 319 22.35 8.11 24.45
CA ALA A 319 22.09 6.88 23.72
C ALA A 319 22.39 7.00 22.22
N THR A 320 22.13 8.15 21.61
CA THR A 320 22.44 8.43 20.20
C THR A 320 23.94 8.47 19.93
N ARG A 321 24.74 9.09 20.82
CA ARG A 321 26.20 9.14 20.68
C ARG A 321 26.81 7.76 20.88
N PHE A 322 26.32 7.01 21.87
CA PHE A 322 26.74 5.63 22.11
C PHE A 322 26.43 4.72 20.91
N LEU A 323 25.17 4.66 20.47
CA LEU A 323 24.75 3.84 19.34
C LEU A 323 25.45 4.23 18.04
N ARG A 324 25.71 5.52 17.83
CA ARG A 324 26.48 5.98 16.67
C ARG A 324 27.93 5.50 16.74
N ALA A 325 28.58 5.60 17.90
CA ALA A 325 29.97 5.19 18.07
C ALA A 325 30.15 3.69 17.79
N ILE A 326 29.28 2.82 18.31
CA ILE A 326 29.34 1.38 18.04
C ILE A 326 29.08 1.07 16.56
N ASN A 327 28.11 1.74 15.92
CA ASN A 327 27.79 1.51 14.51
C ASN A 327 28.89 2.02 13.57
N GLU A 328 29.67 3.02 14.00
CA GLU A 328 30.87 3.48 13.31
C GLU A 328 32.10 2.59 13.59
N GLY A 329 31.95 1.51 14.37
CA GLY A 329 33.03 0.58 14.69
C GLY A 329 34.03 1.11 15.73
N ARG A 330 33.66 2.13 16.51
CA ARG A 330 34.54 2.66 17.55
C ARG A 330 34.54 1.73 18.76
N VAL A 331 35.74 1.41 19.23
CA VAL A 331 35.93 0.69 20.49
C VAL A 331 35.69 1.67 21.64
N LEU A 332 34.78 1.32 22.54
CA LEU A 332 34.46 2.10 23.73
C LEU A 332 34.90 1.33 24.97
N ASP A 333 35.56 2.01 25.90
CA ASP A 333 35.90 1.45 27.20
C ASP A 333 34.68 1.55 28.14
N VAL A 334 33.85 0.50 28.12
CA VAL A 334 32.56 0.41 28.79
C VAL A 334 32.61 -0.29 30.16
N GLY A 335 33.76 -0.82 30.57
CA GLY A 335 33.93 -1.53 31.83
C GLY A 335 33.08 -2.81 31.94
N ARG A 336 32.64 -3.15 33.16
CA ARG A 336 31.90 -4.40 33.45
C ARG A 336 30.43 -4.17 33.73
N ARG A 337 30.08 -3.02 34.29
CA ARG A 337 28.71 -2.72 34.74
C ARG A 337 28.23 -1.39 34.17
N ALA A 338 27.06 -1.39 33.55
CA ALA A 338 26.48 -0.19 32.97
C ALA A 338 25.02 0.03 33.31
N VAL A 339 24.61 1.29 33.29
CA VAL A 339 23.21 1.69 33.45
C VAL A 339 22.72 2.47 32.26
N VAL A 340 21.46 2.23 31.90
CA VAL A 340 20.74 2.98 30.86
C VAL A 340 19.58 3.72 31.50
N ILE A 341 19.60 5.05 31.48
CA ILE A 341 18.57 5.90 32.05
C ILE A 341 17.54 6.22 30.96
N GLY A 342 16.34 5.65 31.08
CA GLY A 342 15.21 5.88 30.17
C GLY A 342 14.46 4.61 29.78
N GLY A 343 13.18 4.75 29.42
CA GLY A 343 12.28 3.63 29.11
C GLY A 343 11.81 3.52 27.66
N ASN A 344 12.42 4.26 26.73
CA ASN A 344 12.02 4.29 25.31
C ASN A 344 12.70 3.18 24.48
N ASN A 345 12.31 3.01 23.22
CA ASN A 345 12.88 1.96 22.36
C ASN A 345 14.41 2.12 22.17
N ILE A 346 14.93 3.34 22.14
CA ILE A 346 16.37 3.61 21.98
C ILE A 346 17.14 3.13 23.21
N ALA A 347 16.58 3.32 24.41
CA ALA A 347 17.14 2.79 25.64
C ALA A 347 17.26 1.26 25.61
N MET A 348 16.26 0.56 25.05
CA MET A 348 16.32 -0.90 24.91
C MET A 348 17.44 -1.33 23.98
N GLU A 349 17.61 -0.66 22.83
CA GLU A 349 18.70 -0.99 21.89
C GLU A 349 20.08 -0.64 22.47
N ALA A 350 20.19 0.45 23.24
CA ALA A 350 21.43 0.78 23.94
C ALA A 350 21.80 -0.30 24.98
N ALA A 351 20.84 -0.73 25.80
CA ALA A 351 21.05 -1.77 26.80
C ALA A 351 21.46 -3.11 26.14
N ARG A 352 20.75 -3.53 25.09
CA ARG A 352 21.05 -4.77 24.35
C ARG A 352 22.39 -4.72 23.61
N SER A 353 22.82 -3.54 23.19
CA SER A 353 24.15 -3.34 22.60
C SER A 353 25.24 -3.44 23.66
N LEU A 354 25.02 -2.93 24.88
CA LEU A 354 25.95 -3.10 25.99
C LEU A 354 26.14 -4.58 26.37
N VAL A 355 25.05 -5.37 26.39
CA VAL A 355 25.16 -6.82 26.59
C VAL A 355 26.09 -7.46 25.57
N ARG A 356 25.99 -7.07 24.29
CA ARG A 356 26.84 -7.56 23.19
C ARG A 356 28.28 -7.09 23.24
N LEU A 357 28.58 -6.05 24.02
CA LEU A 357 29.94 -5.63 24.32
C LEU A 357 30.55 -6.45 25.48
N GLY A 358 29.84 -7.45 26.01
CA GLY A 358 30.36 -8.38 27.01
C GLY A 358 30.24 -7.90 28.45
N LEU A 359 29.35 -6.95 28.74
CA LEU A 359 29.12 -6.48 30.11
C LEU A 359 28.47 -7.56 30.98
N GLU A 360 28.94 -7.67 32.22
CA GLU A 360 28.43 -8.61 33.22
C GLU A 360 27.04 -8.19 33.71
N GLU A 361 26.83 -6.88 33.93
CA GLU A 361 25.54 -6.35 34.39
C GLU A 361 25.13 -5.10 33.59
N VAL A 362 23.93 -5.14 33.03
CA VAL A 362 23.31 -4.00 32.35
C VAL A 362 21.94 -3.74 32.94
N THR A 363 21.75 -2.55 33.50
CA THR A 363 20.51 -2.19 34.22
C THR A 363 19.83 -0.98 33.61
N ILE A 364 18.56 -1.11 33.25
CA ILE A 364 17.72 0.02 32.84
C ILE A 364 17.11 0.67 34.07
N ILE A 365 17.24 1.99 34.20
CA ILE A 365 16.64 2.79 35.25
C ILE A 365 15.48 3.60 34.66
N TYR A 366 14.29 3.47 35.26
CA TYR A 366 13.08 4.17 34.79
C TYR A 366 12.20 4.61 35.96
N PRO A 367 11.73 5.89 35.98
CA PRO A 367 11.01 6.44 37.14
C PRO A 367 9.56 5.96 37.30
N ARG A 368 9.09 5.04 36.46
CA ARG A 368 7.71 4.52 36.48
C ARG A 368 7.68 3.00 36.40
N ALA A 369 6.48 2.44 36.47
CA ALA A 369 6.25 1.01 36.28
C ALA A 369 6.57 0.56 34.84
N LYS A 370 6.89 -0.73 34.69
CA LYS A 370 7.24 -1.35 33.40
C LYS A 370 6.15 -1.17 32.32
N VAL A 371 4.88 -1.26 32.73
CA VAL A 371 3.74 -1.10 31.82
C VAL A 371 3.61 0.32 31.28
N GLU A 372 4.17 1.32 31.97
CA GLU A 372 4.21 2.72 31.54
C GLU A 372 5.45 3.08 30.70
N MET A 373 6.29 2.10 30.36
CA MET A 373 7.44 2.33 29.50
C MET A 373 6.98 2.66 28.06
N PRO A 374 7.53 3.71 27.42
CA PRO A 374 7.23 4.03 26.02
C PRO A 374 7.74 3.00 25.01
N ALA A 375 8.70 2.16 25.38
CA ALA A 375 9.19 1.08 24.53
C ALA A 375 8.08 0.08 24.20
N ASN A 376 8.13 -0.50 23.00
CA ASN A 376 7.20 -1.56 22.65
C ASN A 376 7.43 -2.77 23.56
N GLN A 377 6.35 -3.41 24.03
CA GLN A 377 6.42 -4.57 24.92
C GLN A 377 7.32 -5.70 24.38
N ARG A 378 7.38 -5.87 23.05
CA ARG A 378 8.30 -6.81 22.40
C ARG A 378 9.77 -6.46 22.66
N ASN A 379 10.16 -5.20 22.53
CA ASN A 379 11.55 -4.76 22.71
C ASN A 379 11.97 -4.87 24.19
N ILE A 380 11.04 -4.67 25.11
CA ILE A 380 11.26 -4.92 26.54
C ILE A 380 11.53 -6.41 26.79
N ARG A 381 10.67 -7.30 26.28
CA ARG A 381 10.86 -8.76 26.40
C ARG A 381 12.16 -9.25 25.75
N GLU A 382 12.51 -8.71 24.58
CA GLU A 382 13.78 -9.02 23.91
C GLU A 382 14.98 -8.65 24.79
N ALA A 383 14.95 -7.48 25.45
CA ALA A 383 16.02 -7.08 26.37
C ALA A 383 16.09 -7.96 27.62
N GLU A 384 14.94 -8.33 28.20
CA GLU A 384 14.89 -9.25 29.35
C GLU A 384 15.43 -10.64 29.02
N ASN A 385 15.05 -11.19 27.86
CA ASN A 385 15.54 -12.49 27.40
C ASN A 385 17.05 -12.51 27.18
N GLU A 386 17.67 -11.35 26.94
CA GLU A 386 19.11 -11.18 26.80
C GLU A 386 19.82 -10.85 28.13
N GLY A 387 19.09 -10.83 29.26
CA GLY A 387 19.66 -10.65 30.59
C GLY A 387 19.69 -9.21 31.12
N VAL A 388 19.06 -8.25 30.43
CA VAL A 388 18.99 -6.86 30.89
C VAL A 388 18.11 -6.76 32.14
N GLN A 389 18.64 -6.12 33.18
CA GLN A 389 17.94 -5.88 34.44
C GLN A 389 17.13 -4.58 34.40
N PHE A 390 16.06 -4.50 35.20
CA PHE A 390 15.19 -3.33 35.26
C PHE A 390 15.06 -2.81 36.69
N LEU A 391 15.62 -1.64 36.94
CA LEU A 391 15.42 -0.87 38.17
C LEU A 391 14.32 0.18 37.93
N LEU A 392 13.09 -0.23 38.22
CA LEU A 392 11.89 0.58 38.03
C LEU A 392 11.60 1.43 39.26
N MET A 393 10.75 2.44 39.10
CA MET A 393 10.37 3.35 40.18
C MET A 393 11.61 4.00 40.83
N ALA A 394 12.61 4.35 40.01
CA ALA A 394 13.85 4.97 40.45
C ALA A 394 14.28 6.06 39.46
N SER A 395 14.93 7.11 39.97
CA SER A 395 15.49 8.20 39.17
C SER A 395 16.94 8.49 39.60
N PRO A 396 17.84 8.85 38.68
CA PRO A 396 19.15 9.38 39.05
C PRO A 396 19.03 10.70 39.80
N LEU A 397 19.89 10.90 40.80
CA LEU A 397 19.98 12.11 41.62
C LEU A 397 21.24 12.91 41.26
N ASP A 398 22.41 12.27 41.26
CA ASP A 398 23.72 12.87 40.97
C ASP A 398 24.75 11.80 40.60
N ILE A 399 25.91 12.23 40.07
CA ILE A 399 27.10 11.38 39.92
C ILE A 399 28.36 12.01 40.55
N CYS A 400 28.19 12.78 41.64
CA CYS A 400 29.26 13.60 42.20
C CYS A 400 30.17 12.88 43.19
N GLY A 401 29.79 11.68 43.67
CA GLY A 401 30.59 10.98 44.66
C GLY A 401 31.80 10.23 44.08
N GLN A 402 32.71 9.84 44.97
CA GLN A 402 33.94 9.15 44.57
C GLN A 402 33.67 7.74 44.06
N ALA A 403 34.32 7.43 42.93
CA ALA A 403 34.52 6.08 42.42
C ALA A 403 35.08 5.14 43.50
N ASN A 404 34.85 3.84 43.38
CA ASN A 404 35.46 2.85 44.27
C ASN A 404 36.50 2.01 43.51
N LYS A 405 37.25 1.14 44.20
CA LYS A 405 38.30 0.31 43.56
C LYS A 405 37.80 -0.57 42.39
N LYS A 406 36.48 -0.80 42.27
CA LYS A 406 35.85 -1.71 41.29
C LYS A 406 34.86 -1.01 40.35
N SER A 407 34.73 0.32 40.41
CA SER A 407 33.75 1.09 39.63
C SER A 407 34.18 2.52 39.41
N ARG A 408 33.95 3.05 38.20
CA ARG A 408 34.35 4.41 37.79
C ARG A 408 33.38 5.50 38.21
N ILE A 409 32.11 5.16 38.41
CA ILE A 409 31.02 6.11 38.66
C ILE A 409 30.22 5.63 39.87
N LYS A 410 29.98 6.55 40.82
CA LYS A 410 28.97 6.40 41.86
C LYS A 410 27.72 7.15 41.40
N LEU A 411 26.64 6.43 41.13
CA LEU A 411 25.35 6.99 40.74
C LEU A 411 24.42 7.04 41.96
N GLY A 412 24.11 8.26 42.41
CA GLY A 412 23.06 8.50 43.39
C GLY A 412 21.68 8.25 42.78
N LEU A 413 20.82 7.54 43.50
CA LEU A 413 19.47 7.18 43.08
C LEU A 413 18.47 7.55 44.17
N ILE A 414 17.25 7.85 43.74
CA ILE A 414 16.11 8.06 44.64
C ILE A 414 14.94 7.20 44.18
N ARG A 415 14.21 6.61 45.14
CA ARG A 415 12.98 5.86 44.82
C ARG A 415 11.88 6.84 44.45
N MET A 416 11.08 6.45 43.46
CA MET A 416 9.96 7.21 42.95
C MET A 416 8.65 6.54 43.37
N LYS A 417 7.60 7.34 43.55
CA LYS A 417 6.21 6.90 43.59
C LYS A 417 5.40 7.65 42.55
N LEU A 418 4.32 7.09 42.06
CA LEU A 418 3.40 7.82 41.20
C LEU A 418 2.50 8.70 42.07
N GLY A 419 2.43 9.99 41.75
CA GLY A 419 1.45 10.90 42.33
C GLY A 419 0.04 10.70 41.75
N GLU A 420 -0.84 11.65 42.04
CA GLU A 420 -2.20 11.64 41.51
C GLU A 420 -2.21 11.78 39.97
N PRO A 421 -3.19 11.17 39.29
CA PRO A 421 -3.35 11.33 37.85
C PRO A 421 -3.75 12.78 37.50
N ASP A 422 -3.12 13.35 36.49
CA ASP A 422 -3.53 14.63 35.91
C ASP A 422 -4.88 14.53 35.18
N LYS A 423 -5.37 15.64 34.63
CA LYS A 423 -6.62 15.71 33.83
C LYS A 423 -6.64 14.76 32.61
N ARG A 424 -5.48 14.22 32.20
CA ARG A 424 -5.31 13.27 31.09
C ARG A 424 -5.04 11.85 31.59
N GLY A 425 -5.15 11.60 32.89
CA GLY A 425 -4.88 10.31 33.52
C GLY A 425 -3.39 10.00 33.73
N ARG A 426 -2.48 10.92 33.37
CA ARG A 426 -1.04 10.71 33.48
C ARG A 426 -0.60 11.04 34.90
N ARG A 427 0.02 10.07 35.57
CA ARG A 427 0.60 10.28 36.90
C ARG A 427 2.01 10.85 36.79
N GLU A 428 2.36 11.80 37.63
CA GLU A 428 3.72 12.34 37.71
C GLU A 428 4.57 11.48 38.68
N PRO A 429 5.80 11.08 38.31
CA PRO A 429 6.68 10.39 39.23
C PRO A 429 7.25 11.40 40.23
N LEU A 430 7.02 11.16 41.52
CA LEU A 430 7.47 11.99 42.62
C LEU A 430 8.55 11.25 43.44
N PRO A 431 9.63 11.93 43.85
CA PRO A 431 10.64 11.33 44.73
C PRO A 431 10.03 10.95 46.07
N ILE A 432 10.53 9.87 46.67
CA ILE A 432 10.24 9.48 48.06
C ILE A 432 11.39 10.03 48.92
N PRO A 433 11.17 11.08 49.73
CA PRO A 433 12.22 11.64 50.58
C PRO A 433 12.85 10.56 51.50
N GLY A 434 14.16 10.61 51.70
CA GLY A 434 14.90 9.68 52.55
C GLY A 434 15.15 8.29 51.95
N SER A 435 14.81 8.06 50.68
CA SER A 435 14.97 6.76 50.00
C SER A 435 16.21 6.68 49.09
N ASN A 436 17.26 7.42 49.44
CA ASN A 436 18.45 7.53 48.61
C ASN A 436 19.28 6.25 48.68
N HIS A 437 19.77 5.81 47.52
CA HIS A 437 20.65 4.65 47.39
C HIS A 437 21.76 4.94 46.39
N ASP A 438 22.89 4.25 46.54
CA ASP A 438 24.03 4.40 45.65
C ASP A 438 24.18 3.15 44.78
N LEU A 439 24.42 3.35 43.49
CA LEU A 439 24.75 2.29 42.54
C LEU A 439 26.14 2.57 41.93
N TYR A 440 27.01 1.57 41.95
CA TYR A 440 28.39 1.70 41.46
C TYR A 440 28.54 1.03 40.10
N VAL A 441 28.90 1.81 39.08
CA VAL A 441 28.93 1.41 37.67
C VAL A 441 30.18 1.94 36.97
N ASP A 442 30.48 1.43 35.79
CA ASP A 442 31.59 1.87 34.95
C ASP A 442 31.15 2.80 33.82
N PHE A 443 29.88 2.71 33.42
CA PHE A 443 29.36 3.40 32.24
C PHE A 443 27.88 3.77 32.40
N VAL A 444 27.51 4.97 31.90
CA VAL A 444 26.13 5.48 31.98
C VAL A 444 25.67 5.91 30.60
N VAL A 445 24.48 5.46 30.19
CA VAL A 445 23.84 5.89 28.94
C VAL A 445 22.51 6.57 29.22
N SER A 446 22.32 7.83 28.82
CA SER A 446 21.07 8.57 29.00
C SER A 446 20.21 8.60 27.73
N SER A 447 18.90 8.42 27.88
CA SER A 447 17.92 8.38 26.78
C SER A 447 16.64 9.15 27.18
N LEU A 448 16.78 10.47 27.36
CA LEU A 448 15.73 11.33 27.93
C LEU A 448 14.90 12.09 26.87
N GLY A 449 15.48 12.40 25.70
CA GLY A 449 14.78 13.09 24.62
C GLY A 449 15.69 13.41 23.44
N GLN A 450 15.06 13.73 22.30
CA GLN A 450 15.75 14.16 21.08
C GLN A 450 15.05 15.38 20.48
N MET A 451 15.85 16.29 19.93
CA MET A 451 15.44 17.52 19.27
C MET A 451 16.18 17.66 17.93
N ALA A 452 15.65 18.47 17.03
CA ALA A 452 16.30 18.80 15.77
C ALA A 452 17.42 19.82 15.97
N VAL A 453 17.20 20.78 16.87
CA VAL A 453 18.13 21.86 17.20
C VAL A 453 17.96 22.28 18.66
N ASP A 454 19.07 22.71 19.27
CA ASP A 454 19.07 23.38 20.57
C ASP A 454 19.11 24.90 20.34
N GLY A 455 18.00 25.58 20.66
CA GLY A 455 17.80 26.99 20.32
C GLY A 455 17.37 27.21 18.87
N LYS A 456 18.20 27.91 18.08
CA LYS A 456 17.92 28.26 16.68
C LYS A 456 18.87 27.55 15.72
N PHE A 457 18.42 27.36 14.47
CA PHE A 457 19.30 26.89 13.40
C PHE A 457 20.39 27.94 13.12
N LYS A 458 21.63 27.45 12.99
CA LYS A 458 22.82 28.27 12.70
C LYS A 458 23.10 28.26 11.20
N GLY A 459 23.73 29.29 10.67
CA GLY A 459 23.97 29.47 9.23
C GLY A 459 23.92 30.95 8.88
N GLY A 460 22.89 31.35 8.12
CA GLY A 460 22.63 32.74 7.74
C GLY A 460 21.22 33.22 8.08
N GLU A 461 20.77 34.27 7.38
CA GLU A 461 19.49 34.94 7.64
C GLU A 461 18.28 34.02 7.49
N LEU A 462 18.22 33.21 6.42
CA LEU A 462 17.09 32.30 6.17
C LEU A 462 16.97 31.23 7.26
N GLU A 463 18.07 30.67 7.77
CA GLU A 463 18.03 29.75 8.91
C GLU A 463 17.46 30.40 10.17
N SER A 464 17.75 31.68 10.39
CA SER A 464 17.28 32.42 11.57
C SER A 464 15.77 32.72 11.57
N LEU A 465 15.15 32.70 10.38
CA LEU A 465 13.72 32.86 10.15
C LEU A 465 12.92 31.55 10.32
N LEU A 466 13.60 30.40 10.46
CA LEU A 466 12.94 29.13 10.68
C LEU A 466 12.34 29.07 12.09
N ASP A 467 11.03 28.88 12.16
CA ASP A 467 10.32 28.71 13.42
C ASP A 467 10.68 27.37 14.07
N VAL A 468 11.02 27.42 15.36
CA VAL A 468 11.35 26.24 16.17
C VAL A 468 10.34 26.12 17.30
N SER A 469 9.81 24.92 17.49
CA SER A 469 8.87 24.62 18.57
C SER A 469 9.59 24.66 19.94
N PRO A 470 8.85 24.82 21.06
CA PRO A 470 9.44 24.74 22.40
C PRO A 470 10.16 23.41 22.71
N ARG A 471 9.97 22.37 21.88
CA ARG A 471 10.65 21.07 22.00
C ARG A 471 11.93 20.96 21.16
N GLY A 472 12.37 22.06 20.55
CA GLY A 472 13.55 22.07 19.66
C GLY A 472 13.32 21.34 18.34
N THR A 473 12.07 21.25 17.86
CA THR A 473 11.74 20.69 16.53
C THR A 473 11.37 21.80 15.57
N LEU A 474 11.63 21.62 14.28
CA LEU A 474 11.29 22.58 13.24
C LEU A 474 9.76 22.67 13.08
N ALA A 475 9.22 23.88 13.06
CA ALA A 475 7.80 24.09 12.81
C ALA A 475 7.52 24.03 11.30
N ALA A 476 6.56 23.21 10.92
CA ALA A 476 6.08 23.10 9.55
C ALA A 476 4.57 22.89 9.55
N ASN A 477 3.92 23.42 8.53
CA ASN A 477 2.48 23.28 8.35
C ASN A 477 2.12 21.79 8.18
N PRO A 478 1.20 21.23 8.98
CA PRO A 478 0.88 19.79 8.94
C PRO A 478 0.19 19.34 7.65
N ARG A 479 -0.37 20.27 6.85
CA ARG A 479 -1.04 19.97 5.56
C ARG A 479 -0.14 20.20 4.35
N THR A 480 0.67 21.27 4.36
CA THR A 480 1.52 21.65 3.21
C THR A 480 2.99 21.27 3.39
N SER A 481 3.41 20.90 4.60
CA SER A 481 4.82 20.66 4.96
C SER A 481 5.73 21.88 4.81
N GLN A 482 5.20 23.07 4.47
CA GLN A 482 5.98 24.30 4.36
C GLN A 482 6.41 24.80 5.75
N THR A 483 7.61 25.35 5.81
CA THR A 483 8.14 26.06 6.98
C THR A 483 7.71 27.53 6.95
N SER A 484 8.23 28.34 7.87
CA SER A 484 8.09 29.81 7.84
C SER A 484 8.83 30.46 6.66
N VAL A 485 9.76 29.74 6.00
CA VAL A 485 10.50 30.22 4.83
C VAL A 485 9.88 29.68 3.56
N GLU A 486 9.56 30.57 2.62
CA GLU A 486 8.97 30.21 1.33
C GLU A 486 9.90 29.28 0.52
N GLY A 487 9.31 28.28 -0.16
CA GLY A 487 10.06 27.29 -0.92
C GLY A 487 10.80 26.24 -0.08
N VAL A 488 10.72 26.35 1.26
CA VAL A 488 11.37 25.41 2.20
C VAL A 488 10.31 24.57 2.92
N PHE A 489 10.47 23.26 2.83
CA PHE A 489 9.57 22.25 3.38
C PHE A 489 10.32 21.38 4.38
N ALA A 490 9.61 20.77 5.32
CA ALA A 490 10.23 19.88 6.30
C ALA A 490 9.34 18.68 6.67
N GLY A 491 9.97 17.61 7.13
CA GLY A 491 9.27 16.41 7.54
C GLY A 491 10.13 15.42 8.33
N GLY A 492 9.47 14.33 8.78
CA GLY A 492 10.08 13.33 9.63
C GLY A 492 10.37 13.84 11.05
N ASP A 493 11.34 13.21 11.71
CA ASP A 493 11.64 13.47 13.11
C ASP A 493 12.11 14.91 13.38
N ALA A 494 12.60 15.62 12.36
CA ALA A 494 12.95 17.05 12.47
C ALA A 494 11.75 17.91 12.87
N VAL A 495 10.53 17.52 12.47
CA VAL A 495 9.28 18.25 12.76
C VAL A 495 8.53 17.60 13.91
N THR A 496 8.40 16.28 13.91
CA THR A 496 7.54 15.57 14.87
C THR A 496 8.22 15.16 16.17
N GLY A 497 9.55 15.29 16.24
CA GLY A 497 10.38 14.53 17.17
C GLY A 497 10.43 13.05 16.79
N PRO A 498 11.17 12.22 17.54
CA PRO A 498 11.40 10.81 17.21
C PRO A 498 10.09 10.01 17.19
N LYS A 499 9.77 9.45 16.02
CA LYS A 499 8.63 8.55 15.78
C LYS A 499 9.10 7.24 15.15
N SER A 500 8.18 6.47 14.54
CA SER A 500 8.55 5.28 13.78
C SER A 500 9.02 5.63 12.36
N VAL A 501 9.89 4.81 11.79
CA VAL A 501 10.42 5.00 10.42
C VAL A 501 9.29 5.15 9.39
N ILE A 502 8.22 4.35 9.49
CA ILE A 502 7.08 4.45 8.57
C ILE A 502 6.32 5.78 8.68
N GLN A 503 6.33 6.43 9.85
CA GLN A 503 5.74 7.77 9.99
C GLN A 503 6.62 8.85 9.35
N ALA A 504 7.96 8.70 9.42
CA ALA A 504 8.88 9.57 8.69
C ALA A 504 8.72 9.44 7.17
N VAL A 505 8.56 8.21 6.67
CA VAL A 505 8.23 7.92 5.26
C VAL A 505 6.94 8.64 4.83
N VAL A 506 5.88 8.55 5.64
CA VAL A 506 4.60 9.21 5.32
C VAL A 506 4.72 10.73 5.28
N ALA A 507 5.43 11.32 6.23
CA ALA A 507 5.64 12.76 6.27
C ALA A 507 6.42 13.24 5.03
N ALA A 508 7.48 12.52 4.66
CA ALA A 508 8.29 12.84 3.49
C ALA A 508 7.55 12.65 2.17
N ARG A 509 6.73 11.60 2.02
CA ARG A 509 5.89 11.41 0.83
C ARG A 509 4.92 12.57 0.63
N ARG A 510 4.22 12.99 1.70
CA ARG A 510 3.31 14.15 1.66
C ARG A 510 4.05 15.43 1.32
N ALA A 511 5.25 15.60 1.88
CA ALA A 511 6.10 16.75 1.55
C ALA A 511 6.50 16.74 0.06
N ALA A 512 6.88 15.59 -0.50
CA ALA A 512 7.20 15.46 -1.92
C ALA A 512 6.02 15.82 -2.83
N GLU A 513 4.81 15.36 -2.52
CA GLU A 513 3.57 15.74 -3.23
C GLU A 513 3.34 17.27 -3.17
N ASN A 514 3.52 17.87 -1.98
CA ASN A 514 3.35 19.32 -1.80
C ASN A 514 4.44 20.14 -2.52
N ILE A 515 5.70 19.68 -2.50
CA ILE A 515 6.81 20.30 -3.23
C ILE A 515 6.53 20.25 -4.73
N HIS A 516 6.10 19.09 -5.25
CA HIS A 516 5.75 18.95 -6.66
C HIS A 516 4.65 19.93 -7.07
N ALA A 517 3.56 20.00 -6.31
CA ALA A 517 2.48 20.97 -6.57
C ALA A 517 2.98 22.43 -6.54
N TYR A 518 3.83 22.77 -5.56
CA TYR A 518 4.43 24.10 -5.44
C TYR A 518 5.30 24.48 -6.64
N VAL A 519 6.27 23.64 -7.03
CA VAL A 519 7.22 24.00 -8.11
C VAL A 519 6.62 23.91 -9.51
N THR A 520 5.53 23.16 -9.69
CA THR A 520 4.83 23.04 -10.98
C THR A 520 3.65 24.01 -11.12
N GLY A 521 3.29 24.74 -10.06
CA GLY A 521 2.12 25.61 -10.04
C GLY A 521 0.79 24.85 -10.13
N GLN A 522 0.78 23.54 -9.88
CA GLN A 522 -0.42 22.72 -9.94
C GLN A 522 -1.25 22.86 -8.65
N ALA A 523 -2.56 22.92 -8.80
CA ALA A 523 -3.47 22.82 -7.67
C ALA A 523 -3.27 21.46 -6.99
N LYS A 524 -3.17 21.46 -5.66
CA LYS A 524 -3.04 20.23 -4.89
C LYS A 524 -4.28 19.34 -5.11
N ALA A 525 -4.05 18.09 -5.47
CA ALA A 525 -5.11 17.09 -5.54
C ALA A 525 -5.87 17.03 -4.20
N ALA A 526 -7.20 16.90 -4.27
CA ALA A 526 -8.02 16.73 -3.08
C ALA A 526 -7.51 15.55 -2.25
N ALA A 527 -7.53 15.69 -0.92
CA ALA A 527 -7.15 14.60 -0.05
C ALA A 527 -8.05 13.39 -0.31
N GLU A 528 -7.48 12.18 -0.29
CA GLU A 528 -8.27 10.95 -0.42
C GLU A 528 -9.46 10.99 0.54
N SER A 529 -10.66 10.70 0.01
CA SER A 529 -11.86 10.59 0.82
C SER A 529 -11.67 9.55 1.93
N ARG A 530 -12.16 9.89 3.12
CA ARG A 530 -12.17 8.98 4.28
C ARG A 530 -13.33 7.97 4.21
N PHE A 531 -14.16 8.06 3.18
CA PHE A 531 -15.27 7.15 2.96
C PHE A 531 -14.80 5.69 2.90
N ASN A 532 -15.45 4.84 3.69
CA ASN A 532 -15.15 3.43 3.77
C ASN A 532 -16.37 2.68 4.33
N PHE A 533 -17.02 1.83 3.52
CA PHE A 533 -17.86 0.77 4.07
C PHE A 533 -16.99 -0.08 5.02
N THR A 534 -17.52 -0.39 6.20
CA THR A 534 -16.79 -1.13 7.24
C THR A 534 -17.75 -2.04 8.01
N ARG A 535 -17.33 -3.28 8.31
CA ARG A 535 -18.16 -4.28 9.05
C ARG A 535 -18.48 -3.91 10.51
N GLY A 536 -18.10 -2.71 10.95
CA GLY A 536 -18.38 -2.12 12.26
C GLY A 536 -17.81 -0.71 12.37
N LYS A 537 -18.38 0.11 13.25
CA LYS A 537 -17.95 1.51 13.47
C LYS A 537 -16.54 1.58 14.08
N SER A 538 -16.26 0.70 15.03
CA SER A 538 -14.94 0.45 15.58
C SER A 538 -14.49 -0.99 15.38
N PHE A 539 -13.27 -1.32 15.82
CA PHE A 539 -12.82 -2.71 15.79
C PHE A 539 -13.64 -3.59 16.75
N ASP A 540 -13.97 -3.04 17.92
CA ASP A 540 -14.66 -3.75 19.02
C ASP A 540 -16.16 -3.95 18.72
N ASP A 541 -16.71 -3.20 17.77
CA ASP A 541 -18.10 -3.35 17.30
C ASP A 541 -18.31 -4.50 16.28
N VAL A 542 -17.24 -5.17 15.84
CA VAL A 542 -17.36 -6.22 14.83
C VAL A 542 -17.74 -7.54 15.44
N ASP A 543 -18.90 -8.01 15.02
CA ASP A 543 -19.49 -9.27 15.47
C ASP A 543 -18.66 -10.47 14.99
N PHE A 544 -18.39 -11.43 15.89
CA PHE A 544 -17.64 -12.64 15.61
C PHE A 544 -18.28 -13.52 14.53
N LYS A 545 -19.61 -13.46 14.37
CA LYS A 545 -20.35 -14.18 13.32
C LYS A 545 -19.90 -13.84 11.91
N ASN A 546 -19.21 -12.72 11.72
CA ASN A 546 -18.53 -12.37 10.46
C ASN A 546 -17.50 -13.41 10.01
N PHE A 547 -17.06 -14.28 10.91
CA PHE A 547 -15.96 -15.21 10.71
C PHE A 547 -16.35 -16.67 10.95
N ASP A 548 -17.65 -16.97 11.06
CA ASP A 548 -18.15 -18.33 11.16
C ASP A 548 -17.69 -19.17 9.96
N GLY A 549 -17.27 -20.41 10.22
CA GLY A 549 -16.73 -21.32 9.20
C GLY A 549 -15.27 -21.07 8.81
N ILE A 550 -14.58 -20.10 9.42
CA ILE A 550 -13.14 -19.88 9.19
C ILE A 550 -12.30 -20.74 10.13
N ASN A 551 -11.46 -21.60 9.54
CA ASN A 551 -10.59 -22.49 10.31
C ASN A 551 -9.48 -21.75 11.07
N ILE A 552 -9.29 -22.14 12.33
CA ILE A 552 -8.17 -21.72 13.18
C ILE A 552 -6.85 -22.28 12.61
N LYS A 553 -5.85 -21.41 12.49
CA LYS A 553 -4.50 -21.76 12.01
C LYS A 553 -3.46 -21.02 12.86
N LEU A 554 -2.50 -21.76 13.40
CA LEU A 554 -1.41 -21.21 14.21
C LEU A 554 -0.55 -20.22 13.41
N ARG A 555 -0.15 -19.14 14.07
CA ARG A 555 0.74 -18.12 13.49
C ARG A 555 2.17 -18.65 13.40
N GLY A 556 2.82 -18.40 12.25
CA GLY A 556 4.25 -18.67 12.11
C GLY A 556 5.09 -17.77 13.04
N LYS A 557 5.95 -18.36 13.87
CA LYS A 557 6.94 -17.62 14.65
C LYS A 557 8.14 -17.25 13.76
N MET A 558 8.71 -16.07 13.98
CA MET A 558 9.97 -15.67 13.33
C MET A 558 11.08 -16.60 13.80
N PRO A 559 11.85 -17.23 12.89
CA PRO A 559 13.08 -17.90 13.26
C PRO A 559 14.09 -16.88 13.80
N GLU A 560 14.69 -17.18 14.95
CA GLU A 560 15.58 -16.28 15.67
C GLU A 560 16.79 -17.06 16.19
N ARG A 561 17.94 -16.40 16.27
CA ARG A 561 19.13 -16.93 16.94
C ARG A 561 18.85 -17.02 18.45
N PRO A 562 19.25 -18.10 19.13
CA PRO A 562 19.03 -18.22 20.56
C PRO A 562 19.86 -17.18 21.33
N ALA A 563 19.37 -16.79 22.51
CA ALA A 563 19.91 -15.66 23.27
C ALA A 563 21.39 -15.85 23.61
N ASP A 564 21.79 -17.04 24.03
CA ASP A 564 23.16 -17.47 24.37
C ASP A 564 24.19 -17.21 23.25
N ARG A 565 23.77 -17.27 21.99
CA ARG A 565 24.60 -16.94 20.82
C ARG A 565 24.43 -15.49 20.39
N SER A 566 23.19 -15.00 20.35
CA SER A 566 22.86 -13.68 19.81
C SER A 566 23.36 -12.50 20.64
N THR A 567 23.78 -12.75 21.88
CA THR A 567 24.40 -11.76 22.78
C THR A 567 25.92 -11.71 22.64
N GLN A 568 26.55 -12.58 21.85
CA GLN A 568 28.01 -12.64 21.72
C GLN A 568 28.55 -11.79 20.56
N ASP A 569 27.67 -11.33 19.67
CA ASP A 569 28.02 -10.59 18.47
C ASP A 569 26.88 -9.64 18.03
N PHE A 570 27.12 -8.95 16.93
CA PHE A 570 26.16 -8.03 16.32
C PHE A 570 25.51 -8.62 15.05
N ASP A 571 25.59 -9.94 14.82
CA ASP A 571 24.93 -10.57 13.66
C ASP A 571 23.40 -10.55 13.83
N GLU A 572 22.67 -10.51 12.70
CA GLU A 572 21.23 -10.35 12.70
C GLU A 572 20.51 -11.42 13.54
N VAL A 573 19.71 -11.00 14.52
CA VAL A 573 19.03 -11.92 15.45
C VAL A 573 17.88 -12.65 14.78
N LYS A 574 17.11 -11.94 13.94
CA LYS A 574 15.91 -12.46 13.27
C LYS A 574 16.29 -12.93 11.89
N LEU A 575 16.04 -14.21 11.57
CA LEU A 575 16.55 -14.86 10.36
C LEU A 575 15.60 -14.78 9.15
N GLY A 576 14.38 -14.27 9.33
CA GLY A 576 13.39 -14.18 8.25
C GLY A 576 12.56 -15.46 8.07
N PHE A 577 11.49 -15.37 7.29
CA PHE A 577 10.69 -16.54 6.92
C PHE A 577 11.31 -17.27 5.73
N THR A 578 11.18 -18.58 5.69
CA THR A 578 11.34 -19.35 4.45
C THR A 578 10.16 -19.10 3.52
N GLU A 579 10.30 -19.38 2.22
CA GLU A 579 9.21 -19.24 1.24
C GLU A 579 7.96 -20.03 1.67
N ARG A 580 8.14 -21.28 2.11
CA ARG A 580 7.06 -22.14 2.60
C ARG A 580 6.33 -21.51 3.79
N MET A 581 7.06 -20.92 4.74
CA MET A 581 6.46 -20.23 5.88
C MET A 581 5.70 -18.99 5.45
N ALA A 582 6.27 -18.20 4.53
CA ALA A 582 5.65 -16.99 4.02
C ALA A 582 4.34 -17.26 3.26
N ARG A 583 4.33 -18.26 2.36
CA ARG A 583 3.11 -18.68 1.64
C ARG A 583 2.02 -19.16 2.60
N ARG A 584 2.36 -20.07 3.51
CA ARG A 584 1.42 -20.59 4.52
C ARG A 584 0.83 -19.47 5.39
N GLU A 585 1.65 -18.51 5.79
CA GLU A 585 1.19 -17.37 6.58
C GLU A 585 0.34 -16.39 5.73
N ALA A 586 0.66 -16.19 4.46
CA ALA A 586 -0.13 -15.37 3.54
C ALA A 586 -1.53 -15.95 3.31
N GLU A 587 -1.65 -17.28 3.20
CA GLU A 587 -2.93 -18.01 3.10
C GLU A 587 -3.83 -17.88 4.36
N ARG A 588 -3.31 -17.39 5.49
CA ARG A 588 -4.13 -17.05 6.66
C ARG A 588 -4.88 -15.73 6.50
N CYS A 589 -4.55 -14.92 5.50
CA CYS A 589 -5.21 -13.65 5.25
C CYS A 589 -6.69 -13.82 4.91
N LEU A 590 -7.56 -13.10 5.62
CA LEU A 590 -9.01 -13.14 5.39
C LEU A 590 -9.48 -12.31 4.18
N SER A 591 -8.56 -11.58 3.53
CA SER A 591 -8.86 -10.71 2.38
C SER A 591 -10.06 -9.77 2.63
N CYS A 592 -10.03 -9.07 3.76
CA CYS A 592 -11.17 -8.27 4.25
C CYS A 592 -11.62 -7.17 3.27
N GLY A 593 -10.66 -6.45 2.68
CA GLY A 593 -10.90 -5.33 1.78
C GLY A 593 -11.44 -5.76 0.41
N CYS A 594 -12.26 -4.91 -0.19
CA CYS A 594 -12.97 -5.19 -1.42
C CYS A 594 -12.05 -5.14 -2.64
N THR A 595 -12.04 -6.20 -3.47
CA THR A 595 -11.24 -6.25 -4.69
C THR A 595 -11.80 -5.43 -5.85
N ALA A 596 -13.01 -4.88 -5.70
CA ALA A 596 -13.63 -3.95 -6.64
C ALA A 596 -13.46 -2.47 -6.23
N PHE A 597 -12.64 -2.15 -5.22
CA PHE A 597 -12.52 -0.81 -4.63
C PHE A 597 -12.37 0.33 -5.65
N GLU A 598 -11.52 0.16 -6.66
CA GLU A 598 -11.25 1.17 -7.69
C GLU A 598 -12.37 1.32 -8.73
N ARG A 599 -13.22 0.30 -8.91
CA ARG A 599 -14.28 0.26 -9.95
C ARG A 599 -15.70 0.25 -9.41
N CYS A 600 -15.88 0.43 -8.10
CA CYS A 600 -17.20 0.44 -7.46
C CYS A 600 -17.89 1.79 -7.71
N GLU A 601 -18.83 1.79 -8.65
CA GLU A 601 -19.64 2.96 -9.02
C GLU A 601 -20.46 3.48 -7.83
N LEU A 602 -21.04 2.58 -7.02
CA LEU A 602 -21.81 2.97 -5.82
C LEU A 602 -20.95 3.78 -4.84
N ARG A 603 -19.74 3.29 -4.54
CA ARG A 603 -18.80 4.01 -3.66
C ARG A 603 -18.45 5.38 -4.21
N GLN A 604 -18.23 5.51 -5.52
CA GLN A 604 -17.88 6.78 -6.15
C GLN A 604 -19.02 7.79 -5.97
N LEU A 605 -20.25 7.37 -6.23
CA LEU A 605 -21.43 8.20 -6.04
C LEU A 605 -21.68 8.53 -4.56
N ASP A 606 -21.50 7.58 -3.65
CA ASP A 606 -21.61 7.86 -2.21
C ASP A 606 -20.62 8.95 -1.75
N ILE A 607 -19.41 8.97 -2.31
CA ILE A 607 -18.41 10.01 -2.04
C ILE A 607 -18.82 11.34 -2.66
N GLU A 608 -19.25 11.33 -3.93
CA GLU A 608 -19.65 12.52 -4.68
C GLU A 608 -20.83 13.26 -4.03
N TYR A 609 -21.82 12.52 -3.54
CA TYR A 609 -23.04 13.06 -2.93
C TYR A 609 -22.96 13.19 -1.39
N ASP A 610 -21.79 12.98 -0.80
CA ASP A 610 -21.50 13.09 0.65
C ASP A 610 -22.42 12.22 1.53
N VAL A 611 -22.58 10.95 1.15
CA VAL A 611 -23.41 9.99 1.88
C VAL A 611 -22.72 9.58 3.18
N ASN A 612 -23.41 9.81 4.31
CA ASN A 612 -22.91 9.41 5.61
C ASN A 612 -23.22 7.94 5.92
N ILE A 613 -22.30 7.05 5.58
CA ILE A 613 -22.48 5.61 5.76
C ILE A 613 -22.70 5.17 7.21
N ASN A 614 -22.27 5.96 8.20
CA ASN A 614 -22.49 5.64 9.61
C ASN A 614 -23.94 5.81 10.05
N LYS A 615 -24.76 6.47 9.23
CA LYS A 615 -26.18 6.75 9.47
C LYS A 615 -27.11 5.94 8.57
N THR A 616 -26.61 5.18 7.60
CA THR A 616 -27.47 4.41 6.71
C THR A 616 -28.17 3.28 7.44
N GLY A 617 -27.54 2.68 8.45
CA GLY A 617 -28.10 1.52 9.15
C GLY A 617 -27.67 0.18 8.54
N MET A 618 -26.58 0.17 7.77
CA MET A 618 -25.95 -1.05 7.26
C MET A 618 -25.80 -2.11 8.36
N GLY A 619 -26.16 -3.36 8.03
CA GLY A 619 -26.12 -4.49 8.96
C GLY A 619 -24.74 -4.76 9.58
N LYS A 620 -24.71 -5.55 10.66
CA LYS A 620 -23.47 -5.89 11.41
C LYS A 620 -22.86 -7.26 11.04
N ILE A 621 -23.65 -8.14 10.43
CA ILE A 621 -23.26 -9.49 10.05
C ILE A 621 -23.62 -9.74 8.58
N PRO A 622 -22.87 -10.59 7.86
CA PRO A 622 -23.26 -11.00 6.53
C PRO A 622 -24.56 -11.81 6.58
N LEU A 623 -25.45 -11.55 5.62
CA LEU A 623 -26.68 -12.32 5.43
C LEU A 623 -26.45 -13.59 4.60
N TYR A 624 -25.44 -13.56 3.73
CA TYR A 624 -25.14 -14.61 2.78
C TYR A 624 -23.68 -15.05 2.90
N THR A 625 -23.42 -16.34 2.71
CA THR A 625 -22.04 -16.83 2.52
C THR A 625 -21.55 -16.45 1.13
N LYS A 626 -20.23 -16.25 0.99
CA LYS A 626 -19.62 -16.02 -0.33
C LYS A 626 -19.61 -17.32 -1.11
N GLU A 627 -20.06 -17.28 -2.36
CA GLU A 627 -20.13 -18.47 -3.20
C GLU A 627 -18.98 -18.52 -4.20
N GLN A 628 -18.41 -19.72 -4.32
CA GLN A 628 -17.29 -20.01 -5.21
C GLN A 628 -17.59 -21.18 -6.15
N SER A 629 -18.86 -21.54 -6.35
CA SER A 629 -19.26 -22.64 -7.24
C SER A 629 -18.91 -22.35 -8.71
N HIS A 630 -19.14 -21.13 -9.19
CA HIS A 630 -18.83 -20.77 -10.58
C HIS A 630 -17.30 -20.80 -10.85
N PRO A 631 -16.81 -21.41 -11.94
CA PRO A 631 -15.36 -21.63 -12.15
C PRO A 631 -14.52 -20.34 -12.16
N ALA A 632 -15.01 -19.25 -12.75
CA ALA A 632 -14.28 -17.98 -12.90
C ALA A 632 -14.78 -16.80 -12.05
N ILE A 633 -15.95 -16.90 -11.41
CA ILE A 633 -16.66 -15.76 -10.81
C ILE A 633 -16.85 -16.02 -9.31
N LEU A 634 -16.51 -15.02 -8.49
CA LEU A 634 -16.79 -14.96 -7.07
C LEU A 634 -18.09 -14.17 -6.87
N VAL A 635 -19.02 -14.75 -6.13
CA VAL A 635 -20.31 -14.11 -5.81
C VAL A 635 -20.33 -13.73 -4.33
N ASP A 636 -20.54 -12.44 -4.07
CA ASP A 636 -20.71 -11.87 -2.73
C ASP A 636 -22.03 -11.09 -2.69
N ARG A 637 -23.12 -11.80 -2.42
CA ARG A 637 -24.49 -11.26 -2.38
C ARG A 637 -24.66 -10.12 -1.38
N ASN A 638 -23.84 -10.08 -0.33
CA ASN A 638 -23.84 -9.00 0.65
C ASN A 638 -23.41 -7.64 0.06
N LYS A 639 -22.95 -7.60 -1.19
CA LYS A 639 -22.64 -6.36 -1.92
C LYS A 639 -23.63 -6.06 -3.03
N CYS A 640 -24.58 -6.95 -3.28
CA CYS A 640 -25.55 -6.77 -4.36
C CYS A 640 -26.59 -5.74 -3.95
N ILE A 641 -26.85 -4.78 -4.84
CA ILE A 641 -27.89 -3.75 -4.67
C ILE A 641 -29.13 -4.02 -5.50
N PHE A 642 -29.27 -5.25 -6.01
CA PHE A 642 -30.42 -5.69 -6.81
C PHE A 642 -30.75 -4.79 -8.01
N CYS A 643 -29.72 -4.26 -8.68
CA CYS A 643 -29.90 -3.38 -9.83
C CYS A 643 -30.25 -4.11 -11.14
N GLN A 644 -30.25 -5.46 -11.12
CA GLN A 644 -30.56 -6.36 -12.24
C GLN A 644 -29.69 -6.15 -13.51
N ARG A 645 -28.64 -5.33 -13.44
CA ARG A 645 -27.76 -5.03 -14.58
C ARG A 645 -27.05 -6.28 -15.12
N CYS A 646 -26.68 -7.21 -14.25
CA CYS A 646 -26.00 -8.45 -14.62
C CYS A 646 -26.89 -9.44 -15.38
N GLU A 647 -28.16 -9.56 -14.98
CA GLU A 647 -29.18 -10.38 -15.62
C GLU A 647 -29.55 -9.79 -16.99
N ARG A 648 -29.94 -8.50 -17.02
CA ARG A 648 -30.40 -7.85 -18.26
C ARG A 648 -29.31 -7.63 -19.32
N SER A 649 -28.03 -7.69 -18.93
CA SER A 649 -26.92 -7.62 -19.89
C SER A 649 -26.45 -8.99 -20.38
N CYS A 650 -27.04 -10.09 -19.88
CA CYS A 650 -26.70 -11.44 -20.28
C CYS A 650 -27.37 -11.81 -21.60
N GLU A 651 -26.59 -11.84 -22.68
CA GLU A 651 -27.08 -12.20 -24.03
C GLU A 651 -27.49 -13.67 -24.17
N TYR A 652 -27.07 -14.51 -23.23
CA TYR A 652 -27.36 -15.96 -23.22
C TYR A 652 -28.57 -16.31 -22.35
N ASP A 653 -29.21 -15.34 -21.69
CA ASP A 653 -30.23 -15.58 -20.66
C ASP A 653 -29.77 -16.62 -19.60
N ALA A 654 -28.48 -16.59 -19.27
CA ALA A 654 -27.82 -17.60 -18.45
C ALA A 654 -27.64 -17.20 -16.97
N LEU A 655 -28.15 -16.05 -16.58
CA LEU A 655 -28.03 -15.53 -15.22
C LEU A 655 -29.38 -15.01 -14.77
N GLU A 656 -29.88 -15.52 -13.64
CA GLU A 656 -31.16 -15.15 -13.04
C GLU A 656 -30.93 -14.54 -11.64
N LEU A 657 -31.62 -13.45 -11.35
CA LEU A 657 -31.67 -12.86 -10.01
C LEU A 657 -33.02 -13.15 -9.37
N ARG A 658 -33.01 -13.88 -8.26
CA ARG A 658 -34.23 -14.21 -7.51
C ARG A 658 -34.18 -13.60 -6.11
N ALA A 659 -35.27 -13.03 -5.67
CA ALA A 659 -35.47 -12.60 -4.29
C ALA A 659 -36.78 -13.19 -3.78
N ALA A 660 -36.81 -13.63 -2.53
CA ALA A 660 -38.03 -14.13 -1.89
C ALA A 660 -39.07 -13.02 -1.72
N SER A 661 -38.60 -11.81 -1.42
CA SER A 661 -39.41 -10.59 -1.43
C SER A 661 -38.52 -9.36 -1.65
N VAL A 662 -39.14 -8.25 -2.04
CA VAL A 662 -38.50 -6.94 -2.14
C VAL A 662 -39.26 -5.99 -1.23
N ASP A 663 -38.56 -5.29 -0.35
CA ASP A 663 -39.20 -4.34 0.55
C ASP A 663 -39.59 -3.03 -0.17
N LYS A 664 -40.27 -2.14 0.56
CA LYS A 664 -40.74 -0.85 0.01
C LYS A 664 -39.60 0.08 -0.46
N TYR A 665 -38.35 -0.20 -0.09
CA TYR A 665 -37.18 0.58 -0.46
C TYR A 665 -36.42 -0.02 -1.65
N GLY A 666 -36.82 -1.21 -2.12
CA GLY A 666 -36.20 -1.92 -3.23
C GLY A 666 -35.10 -2.89 -2.80
N HIS A 667 -35.03 -3.26 -1.51
CA HIS A 667 -34.04 -4.20 -1.01
C HIS A 667 -34.51 -5.66 -1.13
N PRO A 668 -33.67 -6.57 -1.66
CA PRO A 668 -34.04 -7.98 -1.77
C PRO A 668 -33.84 -8.72 -0.44
N LEU A 669 -34.84 -9.50 -0.04
CA LEU A 669 -34.73 -10.52 1.01
C LEU A 669 -34.63 -11.90 0.38
N GLY A 670 -33.73 -12.75 0.90
CA GLY A 670 -33.50 -14.09 0.34
C GLY A 670 -32.93 -14.05 -1.07
N LEU A 671 -31.95 -13.18 -1.32
CA LEU A 671 -31.33 -13.00 -2.64
C LEU A 671 -30.55 -14.26 -3.07
N GLU A 672 -30.83 -14.71 -4.28
CA GLU A 672 -30.11 -15.75 -5.00
C GLU A 672 -29.61 -15.19 -6.34
N ILE A 673 -28.41 -15.60 -6.73
CA ILE A 673 -27.85 -15.30 -8.05
C ILE A 673 -27.51 -16.65 -8.67
N ILE A 674 -28.28 -17.03 -9.69
CA ILE A 674 -28.24 -18.38 -10.26
C ILE A 674 -27.61 -18.30 -11.64
N PHE A 675 -26.58 -19.12 -11.89
CA PHE A 675 -26.03 -19.34 -13.22
C PHE A 675 -26.66 -20.60 -13.80
N LYS A 676 -27.37 -20.47 -14.92
CA LYS A 676 -28.01 -21.58 -15.63
C LYS A 676 -26.97 -22.37 -16.45
N ASP A 677 -27.34 -23.57 -16.92
CA ASP A 677 -26.44 -24.49 -17.63
C ASP A 677 -25.95 -23.95 -18.99
N ASN A 678 -26.68 -23.01 -19.59
CA ASN A 678 -26.27 -22.31 -20.82
C ASN A 678 -25.26 -21.17 -20.57
N CYS A 679 -24.75 -21.00 -19.35
CA CYS A 679 -23.71 -20.01 -19.04
C CYS A 679 -22.38 -20.37 -19.69
N VAL A 680 -21.98 -19.61 -20.70
CA VAL A 680 -20.68 -19.78 -21.37
C VAL A 680 -19.50 -19.14 -20.63
N SER A 681 -19.68 -18.70 -19.39
CA SER A 681 -18.65 -18.03 -18.57
C SER A 681 -17.99 -16.81 -19.24
N CYS A 682 -18.74 -16.06 -20.06
CA CYS A 682 -18.19 -14.90 -20.77
C CYS A 682 -17.78 -13.78 -19.82
N GLY A 683 -18.38 -13.67 -18.63
CA GLY A 683 -18.03 -12.70 -17.59
C GLY A 683 -18.53 -11.26 -17.82
N LYS A 684 -19.43 -11.01 -18.78
CA LYS A 684 -20.05 -9.69 -19.01
C LYS A 684 -20.77 -9.15 -17.76
N CYS A 685 -21.41 -10.04 -17.00
CA CYS A 685 -22.04 -9.72 -15.72
C CYS A 685 -21.08 -9.16 -14.66
N VAL A 686 -19.80 -9.57 -14.69
CA VAL A 686 -18.77 -9.09 -13.76
C VAL A 686 -18.33 -7.68 -14.10
N ASP A 687 -18.09 -7.40 -15.38
CA ASP A 687 -17.70 -6.07 -15.87
C ASP A 687 -18.84 -5.05 -15.65
N ASN A 688 -20.09 -5.49 -15.78
CA ASN A 688 -21.28 -4.67 -15.55
C ASN A 688 -21.73 -4.56 -14.08
N CYS A 689 -21.05 -5.22 -13.13
CA CYS A 689 -21.46 -5.15 -11.72
C CYS A 689 -20.97 -3.83 -11.07
N PRO A 690 -21.88 -2.95 -10.60
CA PRO A 690 -21.50 -1.62 -10.10
C PRO A 690 -20.91 -1.62 -8.68
N THR A 691 -21.01 -2.74 -7.95
CA THR A 691 -20.60 -2.85 -6.53
C THR A 691 -19.51 -3.88 -6.26
N GLY A 692 -19.21 -4.73 -7.24
CA GLY A 692 -18.31 -5.88 -7.05
C GLY A 692 -18.94 -7.06 -6.32
N ALA A 693 -20.28 -7.16 -6.28
CA ALA A 693 -20.99 -8.38 -5.88
C ALA A 693 -20.64 -9.58 -6.76
N LEU A 694 -20.45 -9.34 -8.06
CA LEU A 694 -19.85 -10.28 -9.00
C LEU A 694 -18.43 -9.82 -9.30
N ASN A 695 -17.44 -10.67 -9.02
CA ASN A 695 -16.04 -10.33 -9.25
C ASN A 695 -15.25 -11.48 -9.86
N LYS A 696 -14.14 -11.14 -10.54
CA LYS A 696 -13.23 -12.13 -11.13
C LYS A 696 -12.51 -12.85 -9.98
N LYS A 697 -12.55 -14.19 -9.95
CA LYS A 697 -11.85 -14.98 -8.91
C LYS A 697 -10.34 -14.73 -8.90
N SER A 698 -9.73 -14.54 -10.06
CA SER A 698 -8.29 -14.29 -10.20
C SER A 698 -7.85 -12.91 -9.68
N ARG A 699 -8.79 -11.96 -9.54
CA ARG A 699 -8.53 -10.61 -9.03
C ARG A 699 -8.49 -10.59 -7.51
N ILE A 700 -7.28 -10.76 -6.97
CA ILE A 700 -7.04 -10.83 -5.52
C ILE A 700 -6.41 -9.56 -4.94
N VAL A 701 -5.98 -8.61 -5.79
CA VAL A 701 -5.34 -7.35 -5.38
C VAL A 701 -6.37 -6.22 -5.39
N PRO A 702 -6.68 -5.61 -4.23
CA PRO A 702 -7.86 -4.75 -4.13
C PRO A 702 -7.65 -3.27 -4.45
N ILE A 703 -6.45 -2.72 -4.20
CA ILE A 703 -6.18 -1.28 -4.19
C ILE A 703 -4.83 -1.01 -4.83
N GLN A 704 -4.71 0.03 -5.63
CA GLN A 704 -3.43 0.40 -6.24
C GLN A 704 -3.27 1.92 -6.15
N ALA A 705 -2.17 2.38 -5.55
CA ALA A 705 -1.97 3.81 -5.38
C ALA A 705 -1.57 4.48 -6.70
N GLU A 706 -0.74 3.80 -7.50
CA GLU A 706 -0.41 4.22 -8.85
C GLU A 706 -1.47 3.78 -9.83
N ALA A 707 -1.70 4.64 -10.83
CA ALA A 707 -2.56 4.35 -11.95
C ALA A 707 -2.07 3.09 -12.68
N VAL A 708 -3.02 2.23 -13.04
CA VAL A 708 -2.72 1.04 -13.83
C VAL A 708 -2.53 1.47 -15.28
N ARG A 709 -1.42 1.02 -15.89
CA ARG A 709 -1.19 1.29 -17.31
C ARG A 709 -2.20 0.49 -18.13
N ARG A 710 -3.05 1.21 -18.86
CA ARG A 710 -4.01 0.62 -19.79
C ARG A 710 -3.32 0.43 -21.14
N VAL A 711 -3.13 -0.82 -21.54
CA VAL A 711 -2.50 -1.16 -22.82
C VAL A 711 -3.58 -1.76 -23.71
N ARG A 712 -3.99 -1.02 -24.73
CA ARG A 712 -4.86 -1.56 -25.77
C ARG A 712 -4.07 -2.54 -26.64
N THR A 713 -4.63 -3.71 -26.88
CA THR A 713 -4.02 -4.74 -27.72
C THR A 713 -5.09 -5.69 -28.26
N THR A 714 -4.66 -6.67 -29.04
CA THR A 714 -5.52 -7.67 -29.68
C THR A 714 -5.39 -9.01 -28.96
N CYS A 715 -6.53 -9.62 -28.67
CA CYS A 715 -6.61 -10.95 -28.07
C CYS A 715 -6.03 -12.00 -29.04
N PRO A 716 -4.97 -12.73 -28.68
CA PRO A 716 -4.31 -13.67 -29.61
C PRO A 716 -4.95 -15.07 -29.58
N TYR A 717 -6.09 -15.27 -28.91
CA TYR A 717 -6.61 -16.62 -28.67
C TYR A 717 -7.24 -17.29 -29.90
N CYS A 718 -7.73 -16.50 -30.86
CA CYS A 718 -8.32 -16.98 -32.11
C CYS A 718 -8.30 -15.88 -33.18
N GLY A 719 -8.65 -16.24 -34.41
CA GLY A 719 -8.67 -15.32 -35.56
C GLY A 719 -9.69 -14.18 -35.48
N ALA A 720 -10.56 -14.14 -34.47
CA ALA A 720 -11.50 -13.03 -34.28
C ALA A 720 -10.80 -11.72 -33.90
N GLY A 721 -9.63 -11.78 -33.24
CA GLY A 721 -8.84 -10.59 -32.93
C GLY A 721 -9.58 -9.55 -32.07
N CYS A 722 -10.30 -9.98 -31.03
CA CYS A 722 -11.03 -9.06 -30.14
C CYS A 722 -10.10 -7.99 -29.56
N GLN A 723 -10.57 -6.75 -29.53
CA GLN A 723 -9.85 -5.63 -28.91
C GLN A 723 -10.03 -5.68 -27.39
N ILE A 724 -8.90 -5.72 -26.71
CA ILE A 724 -8.81 -5.83 -25.26
C ILE A 724 -7.95 -4.71 -24.69
N ILE A 725 -8.22 -4.40 -23.42
CA ILE A 725 -7.43 -3.50 -22.61
C ILE A 725 -6.79 -4.34 -21.51
N LEU A 726 -5.47 -4.44 -21.56
CA LEU A 726 -4.68 -4.99 -20.47
C LEU A 726 -4.47 -3.92 -19.42
N MET A 727 -4.84 -4.23 -18.18
CA MET A 727 -4.57 -3.42 -17.02
C MET A 727 -3.24 -3.91 -16.43
N VAL A 728 -2.14 -3.23 -16.76
CA VAL A 728 -0.77 -3.66 -16.44
C VAL A 728 -0.15 -2.79 -15.36
N LYS A 729 0.52 -3.42 -14.40
CA LYS A 729 1.37 -2.76 -13.40
C LYS A 729 2.74 -3.41 -13.37
N GLY A 730 3.79 -2.62 -13.49
CA GLY A 730 5.13 -3.18 -13.72
C GLY A 730 5.13 -4.07 -14.97
N GLN A 731 5.41 -5.36 -14.78
CA GLN A 731 5.35 -6.39 -15.82
C GLN A 731 4.14 -7.32 -15.69
N THR A 732 3.25 -7.05 -14.73
CA THR A 732 2.15 -7.93 -14.36
C THR A 732 0.82 -7.40 -14.90
N ILE A 733 0.11 -8.28 -15.60
CA ILE A 733 -1.27 -8.06 -16.03
C ILE A 733 -2.15 -8.32 -14.82
N MET A 734 -2.78 -7.27 -14.32
CA MET A 734 -3.69 -7.30 -13.17
C MET A 734 -5.09 -7.74 -13.56
N GLU A 735 -5.52 -7.37 -14.76
CA GLU A 735 -6.86 -7.61 -15.28
C GLU A 735 -6.88 -7.41 -16.80
N VAL A 736 -7.82 -8.09 -17.46
CA VAL A 736 -8.19 -7.84 -18.85
C VAL A 736 -9.65 -7.42 -18.92
N THR A 737 -9.92 -6.35 -19.67
CA THR A 737 -11.26 -5.89 -20.03
C THR A 737 -11.36 -5.72 -21.54
N ALA A 738 -12.56 -5.48 -22.05
CA ALA A 738 -12.79 -5.19 -23.46
C ALA A 738 -12.69 -3.68 -23.73
N ASP A 739 -12.40 -3.31 -24.97
CA ASP A 739 -12.64 -1.97 -25.48
C ASP A 739 -14.09 -1.89 -26.03
N PRO A 740 -15.00 -1.09 -25.42
CA PRO A 740 -16.39 -1.02 -25.85
C PRO A 740 -16.58 -0.33 -27.21
N ASP A 741 -15.63 0.51 -27.62
CA ASP A 741 -15.79 1.39 -28.79
C ASP A 741 -15.16 0.82 -30.06
N GLN A 742 -14.60 -0.40 -29.98
CA GLN A 742 -13.82 -0.98 -31.06
C GLN A 742 -14.38 -2.31 -31.57
N ALA A 743 -14.38 -2.44 -32.89
CA ALA A 743 -14.66 -3.68 -33.59
C ALA A 743 -13.56 -4.73 -33.33
N PRO A 744 -13.85 -6.04 -33.46
CA PRO A 744 -15.14 -6.61 -33.85
C PRO A 744 -16.06 -6.91 -32.65
N ASN A 745 -15.59 -6.74 -31.43
CA ASN A 745 -16.28 -7.24 -30.24
C ASN A 745 -17.07 -6.19 -29.45
N TYR A 746 -16.85 -4.89 -29.65
CA TYR A 746 -17.62 -3.80 -29.04
C TYR A 746 -17.92 -4.01 -27.55
N GLY A 747 -16.90 -4.38 -26.77
CA GLY A 747 -17.03 -4.63 -25.34
C GLY A 747 -17.31 -6.09 -24.92
N ALA A 748 -17.67 -6.97 -25.84
CA ALA A 748 -17.87 -8.39 -25.56
C ALA A 748 -16.53 -9.15 -25.53
N LEU A 749 -16.40 -10.16 -24.67
CA LEU A 749 -15.27 -11.10 -24.68
C LEU A 749 -15.74 -12.49 -24.29
N CYS A 750 -15.12 -13.51 -24.87
CA CYS A 750 -15.27 -14.89 -24.42
C CYS A 750 -14.47 -15.15 -23.13
N VAL A 751 -14.66 -16.32 -22.54
CA VAL A 751 -13.97 -16.75 -21.32
C VAL A 751 -12.43 -16.68 -21.44
N LYS A 752 -11.87 -17.05 -22.60
CA LYS A 752 -10.42 -17.05 -22.86
C LYS A 752 -9.86 -15.63 -22.83
N GLY A 753 -10.46 -14.72 -23.61
CA GLY A 753 -10.01 -13.32 -23.68
C GLY A 753 -10.14 -12.57 -22.36
N ARG A 754 -11.14 -12.92 -21.52
CA ARG A 754 -11.37 -12.22 -20.26
C ARG A 754 -10.57 -12.77 -19.08
N PHE A 755 -10.44 -14.09 -18.97
CA PHE A 755 -9.90 -14.72 -17.75
C PHE A 755 -8.54 -15.38 -17.95
N ALA A 756 -8.19 -15.83 -19.15
CA ALA A 756 -6.98 -16.63 -19.36
C ALA A 756 -5.74 -15.75 -19.64
N HIS A 757 -5.35 -14.89 -18.71
CA HIS A 757 -4.11 -14.09 -18.82
C HIS A 757 -3.00 -14.53 -17.87
N ASP A 758 -3.34 -15.35 -16.87
CA ASP A 758 -2.41 -15.79 -15.81
C ASP A 758 -1.21 -16.61 -16.36
N PHE A 759 -1.33 -17.22 -17.54
CA PHE A 759 -0.25 -18.01 -18.16
C PHE A 759 1.03 -17.19 -18.40
N ILE A 760 0.93 -15.86 -18.55
CA ILE A 760 2.08 -14.98 -18.82
C ILE A 760 3.04 -14.93 -17.63
N GLN A 761 2.48 -15.03 -16.41
CA GLN A 761 3.19 -14.99 -15.14
C GLN A 761 3.29 -16.38 -14.49
N HIS A 762 2.81 -17.42 -15.16
CA HIS A 762 2.86 -18.77 -14.62
C HIS A 762 4.32 -19.21 -14.43
N ARG A 763 4.62 -19.81 -13.27
CA ARG A 763 5.99 -20.24 -12.92
C ARG A 763 6.56 -21.28 -13.89
N ASP A 764 5.69 -22.13 -14.45
CA ASP A 764 6.10 -23.17 -15.40
C ASP A 764 6.25 -22.62 -16.83
N ARG A 765 6.04 -21.31 -17.04
CA ARG A 765 6.31 -20.67 -18.33
C ARG A 765 7.81 -20.69 -18.57
N LEU A 766 8.23 -21.42 -19.60
CA LEU A 766 9.62 -21.44 -20.04
C LEU A 766 10.04 -20.05 -20.53
N LYS A 767 11.12 -19.53 -19.93
CA LYS A 767 11.74 -18.25 -20.30
C LYS A 767 13.06 -18.43 -21.06
N HIS A 768 13.64 -19.61 -20.95
CA HIS A 768 14.92 -20.01 -21.54
C HIS A 768 14.76 -21.37 -22.22
N PRO A 769 15.52 -21.66 -23.29
CA PRO A 769 15.51 -22.97 -23.91
C PRO A 769 16.14 -24.01 -22.97
N MET A 770 15.64 -25.25 -23.04
CA MET A 770 16.11 -26.35 -22.20
C MET A 770 16.27 -27.62 -23.03
N VAL A 771 17.32 -28.39 -22.76
CA VAL A 771 17.62 -29.67 -23.40
C VAL A 771 17.72 -30.76 -22.34
N ARG A 772 17.23 -31.96 -22.65
CA ARG A 772 17.32 -33.10 -21.73
C ARG A 772 18.73 -33.69 -21.75
N LYS A 773 19.47 -33.52 -20.65
CA LYS A 773 20.81 -34.10 -20.43
C LYS A 773 20.71 -35.11 -19.29
N ASN A 774 21.11 -36.36 -19.54
CA ASN A 774 21.02 -37.46 -18.56
C ASN A 774 19.63 -37.63 -17.92
N GLY A 775 18.57 -37.51 -18.73
CA GLY A 775 17.19 -37.66 -18.27
C GLY A 775 16.57 -36.39 -17.65
N VAL A 776 17.34 -35.35 -17.35
CA VAL A 776 16.88 -34.11 -16.71
C VAL A 776 16.92 -32.94 -17.69
N LEU A 777 15.90 -32.06 -17.65
CA LEU A 777 15.92 -30.83 -18.44
C LEU A 777 16.91 -29.84 -17.81
N ALA A 778 17.87 -29.38 -18.59
CA ALA A 778 18.84 -28.36 -18.22
C ALA A 778 18.70 -27.14 -19.14
N GLU A 779 18.80 -25.94 -18.58
CA GLU A 779 18.87 -24.69 -19.35
C GLU A 779 20.08 -24.71 -20.30
N THR A 780 19.92 -24.17 -21.50
CA THR A 780 20.95 -24.15 -22.54
C THR A 780 20.89 -22.88 -23.39
N SER A 781 21.76 -22.74 -24.40
CA SER A 781 21.69 -21.68 -25.40
C SER A 781 20.66 -22.02 -26.50
N TRP A 782 20.22 -21.00 -27.23
CA TRP A 782 19.32 -21.21 -28.37
C TRP A 782 20.00 -22.03 -29.48
N GLU A 783 21.30 -21.82 -29.71
CA GLU A 783 22.08 -22.56 -30.70
C GLU A 783 22.06 -24.05 -30.39
N GLU A 784 22.43 -24.46 -29.17
CA GLU A 784 22.44 -25.88 -28.78
C GLU A 784 21.02 -26.48 -28.85
N ALA A 785 20.00 -25.75 -28.36
CA ALA A 785 18.62 -26.23 -28.39
C ALA A 785 18.12 -26.45 -29.82
N ILE A 786 18.43 -25.53 -30.74
CA ILE A 786 18.07 -25.63 -32.16
C ILE A 786 18.85 -26.76 -32.83
N GLU A 787 20.14 -26.94 -32.54
CA GLU A 787 20.95 -28.03 -33.08
C GLU A 787 20.40 -29.40 -32.68
N VAL A 788 20.06 -29.56 -31.39
CA VAL A 788 19.46 -30.80 -30.88
C VAL A 788 18.10 -31.07 -31.55
N ALA A 789 17.25 -30.04 -31.69
CA ALA A 789 15.97 -30.18 -32.37
C ALA A 789 16.14 -30.53 -33.86
N ALA A 790 17.03 -29.84 -34.56
CA ALA A 790 17.30 -30.06 -35.98
C ALA A 790 17.86 -31.45 -36.24
N LYS A 791 18.82 -31.91 -35.43
CA LYS A 791 19.36 -33.27 -35.48
C LYS A 791 18.25 -34.30 -35.26
N GLY A 792 17.39 -34.09 -34.26
CA GLY A 792 16.25 -34.97 -33.99
C GLY A 792 15.30 -35.11 -35.18
N PHE A 793 14.95 -33.99 -35.83
CA PHE A 793 14.13 -34.03 -37.05
C PHE A 793 14.84 -34.73 -38.22
N PHE A 794 16.14 -34.48 -38.41
CA PHE A 794 16.93 -35.13 -39.47
C PHE A 794 16.98 -36.64 -39.27
N ASP A 795 17.30 -37.10 -38.06
CA ASP A 795 17.39 -38.52 -37.73
C ASP A 795 16.04 -39.23 -37.92
N LEU A 796 14.95 -38.65 -37.42
CA LEU A 796 13.60 -39.20 -37.58
C LEU A 796 13.18 -39.28 -39.06
N LYS A 797 13.43 -38.21 -39.82
CA LYS A 797 13.16 -38.19 -41.27
C LYS A 797 13.99 -39.24 -42.01
N ALA A 798 15.24 -39.43 -41.65
CA ALA A 798 16.12 -40.43 -42.27
C ALA A 798 15.69 -41.87 -41.94
N MET A 799 15.25 -42.14 -40.70
CA MET A 799 14.85 -43.48 -40.26
C MET A 799 13.44 -43.88 -40.70
N TYR A 800 12.48 -42.96 -40.66
CA TYR A 800 11.05 -43.27 -40.79
C TYR A 800 10.35 -42.50 -41.92
N GLY A 801 11.09 -41.68 -42.68
CA GLY A 801 10.53 -40.85 -43.74
C GLY A 801 9.87 -39.55 -43.22
N PRO A 802 9.57 -38.61 -44.13
CA PRO A 802 9.07 -37.28 -43.76
C PRO A 802 7.68 -37.30 -43.11
N ASP A 803 6.81 -38.25 -43.48
CA ASP A 803 5.44 -38.34 -42.96
C ASP A 803 5.36 -38.88 -41.53
N SER A 804 6.48 -39.32 -40.95
CA SER A 804 6.58 -39.65 -39.52
C SER A 804 6.55 -38.40 -38.61
N ILE A 805 6.69 -37.21 -39.18
CA ILE A 805 6.74 -35.94 -38.45
C ILE A 805 5.47 -35.15 -38.76
N ALA A 806 4.83 -34.58 -37.73
CA ALA A 806 3.69 -33.68 -37.88
C ALA A 806 3.96 -32.32 -37.22
N GLY A 807 3.50 -31.25 -37.85
CA GLY A 807 3.59 -29.89 -37.34
C GLY A 807 2.23 -29.42 -36.84
N PHE A 808 2.18 -28.85 -35.64
CA PHE A 808 0.94 -28.29 -35.09
C PHE A 808 1.14 -26.82 -34.74
N SER A 809 0.45 -25.94 -35.48
CA SER A 809 0.55 -24.50 -35.26
C SER A 809 -0.51 -23.96 -34.30
N CYS A 810 -0.26 -22.78 -33.73
CA CYS A 810 -1.10 -22.15 -32.72
C CYS A 810 -1.91 -20.97 -33.29
N ALA A 811 -3.16 -20.82 -32.86
CA ALA A 811 -4.00 -19.65 -33.17
C ALA A 811 -3.49 -18.34 -32.56
N ARG A 812 -2.48 -18.41 -31.69
CA ARG A 812 -1.73 -17.26 -31.17
C ARG A 812 -0.58 -16.82 -32.06
N ALA A 813 -0.16 -17.66 -33.00
CA ALA A 813 0.88 -17.33 -33.94
C ALA A 813 0.34 -16.32 -34.97
N THR A 814 1.19 -15.41 -35.43
CA THR A 814 0.81 -14.49 -36.51
C THR A 814 0.61 -15.25 -37.83
N ASN A 815 0.01 -14.60 -38.83
CA ASN A 815 -0.15 -15.22 -40.14
C ASN A 815 1.21 -15.55 -40.77
N GLU A 816 2.22 -14.71 -40.53
CA GLU A 816 3.60 -14.90 -40.98
C GLU A 816 4.25 -16.11 -40.31
N GLU A 817 4.08 -16.27 -38.99
CA GLU A 817 4.59 -17.44 -38.25
C GLU A 817 3.93 -18.74 -38.73
N ASN A 818 2.60 -18.71 -38.93
CA ASN A 818 1.85 -19.85 -39.47
C ASN A 818 2.32 -20.20 -40.89
N PHE A 819 2.57 -19.20 -41.74
CA PHE A 819 3.12 -19.40 -43.07
C PHE A 819 4.53 -20.00 -43.03
N LEU A 820 5.40 -19.51 -42.14
CA LEU A 820 6.74 -20.03 -41.96
C LEU A 820 6.73 -21.49 -41.49
N LEU A 821 5.84 -21.87 -40.57
CA LEU A 821 5.70 -23.27 -40.15
C LEU A 821 5.25 -24.15 -41.32
N GLN A 822 4.27 -23.71 -42.11
CA GLN A 822 3.84 -24.43 -43.30
C GLN A 822 4.98 -24.62 -44.30
N LYS A 823 5.76 -23.56 -44.55
CA LYS A 823 6.93 -23.63 -45.41
C LYS A 823 7.96 -24.60 -44.86
N PHE A 824 8.28 -24.54 -43.57
CA PHE A 824 9.22 -25.45 -42.91
C PHE A 824 8.78 -26.92 -43.04
N MET A 825 7.52 -27.23 -42.75
CA MET A 825 7.01 -28.61 -42.84
C MET A 825 6.99 -29.14 -44.27
N ARG A 826 6.53 -28.34 -45.24
CA ARG A 826 6.38 -28.81 -46.62
C ARG A 826 7.69 -28.81 -47.40
N THR A 827 8.56 -27.84 -47.17
CA THR A 827 9.80 -27.69 -47.97
C THR A 827 11.02 -28.31 -47.30
N SER A 828 11.18 -28.14 -45.98
CA SER A 828 12.35 -28.65 -45.26
C SER A 828 12.13 -30.09 -44.77
N ILE A 829 11.00 -30.34 -44.11
CA ILE A 829 10.65 -31.70 -43.67
C ILE A 829 10.19 -32.55 -44.86
N GLY A 830 9.35 -32.00 -45.74
CA GLY A 830 8.85 -32.70 -46.93
C GLY A 830 7.54 -33.45 -46.70
N THR A 831 6.73 -32.99 -45.75
CA THR A 831 5.43 -33.62 -45.41
C THR A 831 4.29 -32.60 -45.48
N ASN A 832 3.10 -33.09 -45.78
CA ASN A 832 1.85 -32.33 -45.68
C ASN A 832 1.15 -32.52 -44.32
N ASN A 833 1.73 -33.28 -43.40
CA ASN A 833 1.23 -33.48 -42.03
C ASN A 833 1.42 -32.21 -41.20
N ILE A 834 0.63 -31.19 -41.50
CA ILE A 834 0.58 -29.93 -40.76
C ILE A 834 -0.87 -29.54 -40.51
N GLU A 835 -1.17 -29.14 -39.28
CA GLU A 835 -2.50 -28.66 -38.90
C GLU A 835 -2.40 -27.47 -37.92
N HIS A 836 -3.51 -26.79 -37.70
CA HIS A 836 -3.62 -25.59 -36.88
C HIS A 836 -4.76 -25.70 -35.85
N CYS A 837 -4.51 -25.24 -34.62
CA CYS A 837 -5.41 -25.42 -33.50
C CYS A 837 -6.76 -24.67 -33.58
N ALA A 838 -6.99 -23.81 -34.57
CA ALA A 838 -8.31 -23.16 -34.75
C ALA A 838 -9.36 -24.02 -35.47
N ARG A 839 -9.00 -25.25 -35.88
CA ARG A 839 -9.95 -26.27 -36.38
C ARG A 839 -10.39 -27.27 -35.29
N LEU A 840 -9.83 -27.18 -34.08
CA LEU A 840 -10.20 -27.94 -32.89
C LEU A 840 -10.94 -27.03 -31.91
#